data_AF-A0A7C7RGV4-F1
#
_entry.id   AF-A0A7C7RGV4-F1
#
_cell.length_a   1.000
_cell.length_b   1.000
_cell.length_c   1.000
_cell.angle_alpha   90.00
_cell.angle_beta   90.00
_cell.angle_gamma   90.00
#
_symmetry.space_group_name_H-M   'P 1'
#
loop_
_entity.id
_entity.type
_entity.pdbx_description
1 polymer ?
#
loop_
_entity_poly.entity_id
_entity_poly.type
_entity_poly.pdbx_seq_one_letter_code
_entity_poly.pdbx_strand_id
1 'polypeptide(L)'
;MRGRWTMASRPVGKDDTDRGKLIWYNPWDRVPVKEIWPNRQTTAQESKVHVLNLEFIPDGPSSWAGIMRALPGGSRDFSRDKFLEIWVRGDEGVLNIDLGAISEDVISNGILDTEDKLRYGQRDGILQADEDTGLDGLFDEDEPDYDPQTNPDPNGDNWRYDDKYDYSHINGTEGNASDPDRGRRPDTEDINGNGYLDLEDDYYEYSIDLSTDGLVGGEPGGVVVEDTRFNGWRLLRIPLWAEIGYPVVVGNPDPSRIEFVRLWLTGAPAKVLIQIASLEVVGNNWQELEVSPGEQFNVTVKNTHQNRDYNPPPGVKVERDPLTNIREREQSLVLMFEGLKPGHQATAYRTLVQPQDYTDYQTLKLWVFKAPVSPVEFLLRFGADEENYYQYKTPLSEGWNQVTVDLEKITWLKTGGLDSSEVAALGYSVKGNPSLTSIKRLELGVANPDTAWSYISGEIWVDELSLTNARDQTGLAGRISVDGGFADLFDMSVDYTKKGSEFRTLREKRGSGREDISRSIRGDLKLDRLLPEGWGVSIPVGLSWEERTSFPRLMPFSDVVLSDPQRYRTSTQRHTADISFRKRSTSSNPLIGLTFDRISGSLSVVRQKGVSPERPSSESYSYIGSFRYDLSPRTDRSFSLFGSEFHYLPKKLSFSTKIKNAGSSYLDQRGVWTRRHDFYMDDDLGLTWRPFNSFSLDYSLKTKRDLEVGLNLSPGDLSLGREVNRRQSATLSFRPSIFSWVRQDYSYRVTYREDNDQKLRRRAGRGRDVSNEASLSARITLDLPRIFQSTGIFTGLQRRFRPLTGSYTRSKTFRDYGLLGRPSLRYQFGLSDEAEVRTDPSASERNSRSISDRLEFNTEVDIFADMSLKAKYKYDYRSSLTSSSTIDTRRITFPSVNVRWDGIDRYYPFKELFRDSHIAFGYQRESSKRGAPGLKLEGLLSRSSTQSFSPLFSWTARWKNDLRSTLKLIRKSSSSDDFKNGAMTGTTRSSSTTVTASLTRSFSAQEGIQIPFLGQARLKSDLEISIDTKYRASYKEVGVGKQRPQPREDSREWSLGARASYQFSRRFRGGAKLEISNREDRLREITRKIREVGIWGEIRFD
;
A
#
# COMPACT_ATOMS: atom_id res chain seq x y z
N MET A 1 5.43 -29.17 -9.05
CA MET A 1 4.41 -28.84 -10.08
C MET A 1 3.14 -29.68 -9.86
N ARG A 2 3.25 -30.95 -9.46
CA ARG A 2 2.14 -31.89 -9.17
C ARG A 2 1.06 -31.32 -8.25
N GLY A 3 1.41 -30.84 -7.06
CA GLY A 3 0.44 -30.40 -6.03
C GLY A 3 -0.47 -29.21 -6.39
N ARG A 4 -0.38 -28.67 -7.61
CA ARG A 4 -1.32 -27.67 -8.14
C ARG A 4 -2.44 -28.28 -8.99
N TRP A 5 -2.33 -29.56 -9.32
CA TRP A 5 -3.32 -30.31 -10.10
C TRP A 5 -4.10 -31.24 -9.17
N THR A 6 -5.38 -31.38 -9.44
CA THR A 6 -6.33 -32.29 -8.78
C THR A 6 -6.90 -33.26 -9.80
N MET A 7 -7.63 -34.27 -9.35
CA MET A 7 -8.46 -35.07 -10.26
C MET A 7 -9.43 -34.16 -10.99
N ALA A 8 -9.76 -34.53 -12.24
CA ALA A 8 -10.69 -33.78 -13.04
C ALA A 8 -12.12 -34.35 -12.96
N SER A 9 -13.10 -33.47 -13.09
CA SER A 9 -14.46 -33.84 -13.48
C SER A 9 -14.51 -34.51 -14.85
N ARG A 10 -15.57 -35.26 -15.09
CA ARG A 10 -15.76 -35.96 -16.37
C ARG A 10 -15.89 -34.97 -17.54
N PRO A 11 -15.17 -35.20 -18.65
CA PRO A 11 -15.42 -34.47 -19.90
C PRO A 11 -16.83 -34.73 -20.44
N VAL A 12 -17.43 -33.71 -21.05
CA VAL A 12 -18.74 -33.84 -21.69
C VAL A 12 -18.70 -34.89 -22.80
N GLY A 13 -19.63 -35.85 -22.77
CA GLY A 13 -19.69 -36.95 -23.73
C GLY A 13 -18.93 -38.21 -23.31
N LYS A 14 -18.28 -38.21 -22.14
CA LYS A 14 -17.71 -39.42 -21.51
C LYS A 14 -18.57 -39.94 -20.38
N ASP A 15 -18.54 -41.26 -20.20
CA ASP A 15 -19.15 -41.96 -19.09
C ASP A 15 -18.13 -42.09 -17.95
N ASP A 16 -18.56 -41.90 -16.71
CA ASP A 16 -17.66 -42.02 -15.56
C ASP A 16 -17.22 -43.47 -15.32
N THR A 17 -18.01 -44.45 -15.80
CA THR A 17 -17.66 -45.88 -15.76
C THR A 17 -16.49 -46.25 -16.68
N ASP A 18 -16.16 -45.40 -17.65
CA ASP A 18 -14.99 -45.54 -18.52
C ASP A 18 -13.74 -44.86 -17.91
N ARG A 19 -13.77 -44.36 -16.67
CA ARG A 19 -12.62 -43.67 -16.07
C ARG A 19 -11.50 -44.67 -15.72
N GLY A 20 -10.39 -44.63 -16.46
CA GLY A 20 -9.19 -45.40 -16.18
C GLY A 20 -8.30 -44.75 -15.11
N LYS A 21 -7.18 -45.39 -14.76
CA LYS A 21 -6.24 -44.88 -13.74
C LYS A 21 -5.20 -43.94 -14.36
N LEU A 22 -5.06 -42.73 -13.81
CA LEU A 22 -4.03 -41.75 -14.17
C LEU A 22 -3.16 -41.39 -12.98
N ILE A 23 -1.86 -41.58 -13.14
CA ILE A 23 -0.87 -41.24 -12.12
C ILE A 23 -0.07 -40.03 -12.63
N TRP A 24 -0.14 -38.89 -11.91
CA TRP A 24 0.58 -37.66 -12.27
C TRP A 24 1.61 -37.26 -11.21
N TYR A 25 2.86 -37.06 -11.63
CA TYR A 25 3.96 -36.78 -10.70
C TYR A 25 5.10 -35.99 -11.29
N ASN A 26 5.95 -35.44 -10.41
CA ASN A 26 7.26 -34.94 -10.79
C ASN A 26 8.29 -36.00 -10.42
N PRO A 27 9.07 -36.54 -11.37
CA PRO A 27 10.05 -37.57 -11.05
C PRO A 27 11.13 -37.00 -10.12
N TRP A 28 11.60 -37.85 -9.20
CA TRP A 28 12.67 -37.52 -8.24
C TRP A 28 13.94 -37.07 -8.97
N ASP A 29 14.34 -37.85 -9.97
CA ASP A 29 15.46 -37.52 -10.84
C ASP A 29 15.00 -36.50 -11.89
N ARG A 30 15.51 -35.28 -11.75
CA ARG A 30 15.26 -34.19 -12.70
C ARG A 30 15.87 -34.51 -14.07
N VAL A 31 15.16 -34.15 -15.13
CA VAL A 31 15.58 -34.35 -16.52
C VAL A 31 16.64 -33.31 -16.89
N PRO A 32 17.80 -33.70 -17.47
CA PRO A 32 18.77 -32.75 -17.97
C PRO A 32 18.19 -31.81 -19.03
N VAL A 33 18.41 -30.51 -18.88
CA VAL A 33 17.84 -29.49 -19.79
C VAL A 33 18.25 -29.73 -21.24
N LYS A 34 19.47 -30.23 -21.48
CA LYS A 34 19.99 -30.53 -22.81
C LYS A 34 19.32 -31.74 -23.48
N GLU A 35 18.64 -32.60 -22.73
CA GLU A 35 17.86 -33.70 -23.31
C GLU A 35 16.53 -33.21 -23.88
N ILE A 36 16.01 -32.08 -23.39
CA ILE A 36 14.76 -31.46 -23.86
C ILE A 36 15.07 -30.38 -24.90
N TRP A 37 16.02 -29.50 -24.60
CA TRP A 37 16.43 -28.39 -25.46
C TRP A 37 17.94 -28.47 -25.77
N PRO A 38 18.36 -29.14 -26.86
CA PRO A 38 19.78 -29.41 -27.13
C PRO A 38 20.62 -28.13 -27.34
N ASN A 39 20.00 -27.07 -27.87
CA ASN A 39 20.67 -25.80 -28.15
C ASN A 39 20.70 -24.84 -26.93
N ARG A 40 20.05 -25.19 -25.82
CA ARG A 40 19.98 -24.34 -24.63
C ARG A 40 21.27 -24.46 -23.80
N GLN A 41 21.95 -23.34 -23.61
CA GLN A 41 23.07 -23.24 -22.67
C GLN A 41 22.55 -23.20 -21.23
N THR A 42 23.23 -23.87 -20.30
CA THR A 42 22.86 -23.94 -18.88
C THR A 42 24.09 -23.80 -17.99
N THR A 43 23.88 -23.28 -16.78
CA THR A 43 24.87 -23.37 -15.70
C THR A 43 24.82 -24.75 -15.07
N ALA A 44 25.84 -25.08 -14.27
CA ALA A 44 25.84 -26.31 -13.49
C ALA A 44 24.58 -26.43 -12.58
N GLN A 45 24.09 -25.30 -12.02
CA GLN A 45 22.92 -25.27 -11.13
C GLN A 45 21.58 -25.42 -11.86
N GLU A 46 21.50 -24.99 -13.12
CA GLU A 46 20.29 -25.07 -13.96
C GLU A 46 20.34 -26.22 -14.98
N SER A 47 21.26 -27.17 -14.80
CA SER A 47 21.48 -28.25 -15.76
C SER A 47 20.33 -29.28 -15.82
N LYS A 48 19.41 -29.27 -14.85
CA LYS A 48 18.27 -30.20 -14.76
C LYS A 48 16.96 -29.51 -14.37
N VAL A 49 15.83 -29.97 -14.90
CA VAL A 49 14.48 -29.43 -14.67
C VAL A 49 13.49 -30.51 -14.22
N HIS A 50 12.43 -30.09 -13.51
CA HIS A 50 11.30 -30.97 -13.21
C HIS A 50 10.35 -31.00 -14.41
N VAL A 51 9.84 -32.20 -14.73
CA VAL A 51 8.80 -32.43 -15.74
C VAL A 51 7.58 -33.02 -15.05
N LEU A 52 6.39 -32.89 -15.65
CA LEU A 52 5.17 -33.56 -15.21
C LEU A 52 5.02 -34.87 -15.99
N ASN A 53 5.09 -36.00 -15.30
CA ASN A 53 4.76 -37.30 -15.87
C ASN A 53 3.26 -37.55 -15.69
N LEU A 54 2.62 -38.06 -16.74
CA LEU A 54 1.24 -38.53 -16.80
C LEU A 54 1.28 -39.99 -17.26
N GLU A 55 0.99 -40.90 -16.35
CA GLU A 55 1.03 -42.34 -16.60
C GLU A 55 -0.40 -42.87 -16.61
N PHE A 56 -0.90 -43.17 -17.80
CA PHE A 56 -2.29 -43.56 -18.04
C PHE A 56 -2.40 -45.06 -18.24
N ILE A 57 -3.30 -45.68 -17.47
CA ILE A 57 -3.57 -47.11 -17.46
C ILE A 57 -5.06 -47.29 -17.85
N PRO A 58 -5.35 -47.66 -19.11
CA PRO A 58 -6.73 -47.84 -19.57
C PRO A 58 -7.28 -49.23 -19.18
N ASP A 59 -8.56 -49.29 -18.81
CA ASP A 59 -9.29 -50.54 -18.54
C ASP A 59 -9.91 -51.12 -19.81
N GLY A 60 -10.13 -50.27 -20.82
CA GLY A 60 -10.62 -50.64 -22.13
C GLY A 60 -10.40 -49.54 -23.17
N PRO A 61 -10.81 -49.77 -24.44
CA PRO A 61 -10.59 -48.81 -25.53
C PRO A 61 -11.34 -47.48 -25.37
N SER A 62 -12.44 -47.47 -24.60
CA SER A 62 -13.22 -46.28 -24.27
C SER A 62 -12.62 -45.46 -23.12
N SER A 63 -11.61 -45.99 -22.42
CA SER A 63 -11.15 -45.42 -21.17
C SER A 63 -10.61 -44.01 -21.30
N TRP A 64 -10.89 -43.19 -20.29
CA TRP A 64 -10.39 -41.82 -20.18
C TRP A 64 -9.89 -41.55 -18.77
N ALA A 65 -8.97 -40.60 -18.58
CA ALA A 65 -8.60 -40.11 -17.25
C ALA A 65 -7.97 -38.71 -17.32
N GLY A 66 -8.18 -37.86 -16.32
CA GLY A 66 -7.73 -36.47 -16.39
C GLY A 66 -7.41 -35.80 -15.05
N ILE A 67 -6.68 -34.69 -15.17
CA ILE A 67 -6.34 -33.78 -14.08
C ILE A 67 -6.76 -32.36 -14.43
N MET A 68 -7.11 -31.55 -13.43
CA MET A 68 -7.46 -30.15 -13.65
C MET A 68 -6.86 -29.24 -12.59
N ARG A 69 -6.90 -27.94 -12.86
CA ARG A 69 -6.49 -26.90 -11.90
C ARG A 69 -7.20 -25.59 -12.15
N ALA A 70 -7.44 -24.84 -11.08
CA ALA A 70 -7.86 -23.45 -11.15
C ALA A 70 -6.69 -22.52 -11.54
N LEU A 71 -6.97 -21.49 -12.33
CA LEU A 71 -6.04 -20.41 -12.65
C LEU A 71 -6.24 -19.26 -11.66
N PRO A 72 -5.21 -18.87 -10.86
CA PRO A 72 -5.35 -17.82 -9.86
C PRO A 72 -5.77 -16.49 -10.50
N GLY A 73 -7.06 -16.17 -10.38
CA GLY A 73 -7.63 -14.88 -10.71
C GLY A 73 -8.57 -14.80 -11.91
N GLY A 74 -8.77 -15.82 -12.74
CA GLY A 74 -9.73 -15.80 -13.88
C GLY A 74 -9.72 -14.54 -14.78
N SER A 75 -8.65 -13.73 -14.72
CA SER A 75 -8.65 -12.29 -15.09
C SER A 75 -7.55 -11.91 -16.08
N ARG A 76 -6.79 -12.90 -16.56
CA ARG A 76 -5.99 -12.72 -17.77
C ARG A 76 -6.91 -12.98 -18.95
N ASP A 77 -7.04 -11.97 -19.79
CA ASP A 77 -7.71 -12.08 -21.08
C ASP A 77 -6.82 -12.90 -22.04
N PHE A 78 -7.27 -14.09 -22.43
CA PHE A 78 -6.57 -14.98 -23.36
C PHE A 78 -7.07 -14.83 -24.82
N SER A 79 -8.03 -13.93 -25.08
CA SER A 79 -8.59 -13.71 -26.43
C SER A 79 -7.54 -13.32 -27.49
N ARG A 80 -6.38 -12.80 -27.04
CA ARG A 80 -5.27 -12.36 -27.89
C ARG A 80 -4.14 -13.37 -28.00
N ASP A 81 -4.15 -14.42 -27.19
CA ASP A 81 -3.15 -15.48 -27.28
C ASP A 81 -3.48 -16.39 -28.47
N LYS A 82 -2.44 -16.82 -29.19
CA LYS A 82 -2.60 -17.47 -30.50
C LYS A 82 -2.38 -18.96 -30.47
N PHE A 83 -1.45 -19.42 -29.64
CA PHE A 83 -1.07 -20.82 -29.61
C PHE A 83 -0.94 -21.32 -28.18
N LEU A 84 -1.25 -22.60 -28.01
CA LEU A 84 -0.85 -23.39 -26.86
C LEU A 84 0.39 -24.19 -27.25
N GLU A 85 1.51 -23.91 -26.60
CA GLU A 85 2.78 -24.60 -26.80
C GLU A 85 3.03 -25.63 -25.69
N ILE A 86 3.34 -26.86 -26.11
CA ILE A 86 3.54 -28.00 -25.22
C ILE A 86 4.83 -28.71 -25.61
N TRP A 87 5.78 -28.74 -24.69
CA TRP A 87 6.95 -29.62 -24.81
C TRP A 87 6.59 -30.97 -24.21
N VAL A 88 6.38 -31.96 -25.09
CA VAL A 88 5.87 -33.29 -24.73
C VAL A 88 6.80 -34.39 -25.18
N ARG A 89 6.78 -35.52 -24.48
CA ARG A 89 7.38 -36.80 -24.86
C ARG A 89 6.41 -37.94 -24.58
N GLY A 90 6.19 -38.81 -25.54
CA GLY A 90 5.28 -39.97 -25.48
C GLY A 90 4.64 -40.19 -26.85
N ASP A 91 4.56 -41.42 -27.35
CA ASP A 91 4.30 -41.68 -28.78
C ASP A 91 2.95 -42.39 -29.05
N GLU A 92 2.14 -42.57 -28.00
CA GLU A 92 0.85 -43.26 -28.07
C GLU A 92 -0.20 -42.57 -27.19
N GLY A 93 -1.48 -42.64 -27.58
CA GLY A 93 -2.62 -42.04 -26.89
C GLY A 93 -2.98 -40.63 -27.39
N VAL A 94 -4.16 -40.18 -27.00
CA VAL A 94 -4.73 -38.87 -27.32
C VAL A 94 -4.69 -37.98 -26.08
N LEU A 95 -3.99 -36.85 -26.15
CA LEU A 95 -3.97 -35.81 -25.13
C LEU A 95 -5.00 -34.73 -25.45
N ASN A 96 -6.00 -34.61 -24.59
CA ASN A 96 -7.06 -33.63 -24.66
C ASN A 96 -6.82 -32.52 -23.63
N ILE A 97 -7.09 -31.28 -24.02
CA ILE A 97 -6.81 -30.10 -23.23
C ILE A 97 -8.01 -29.16 -23.29
N ASP A 98 -8.59 -28.90 -22.12
CA ASP A 98 -9.76 -28.05 -22.01
C ASP A 98 -9.39 -26.75 -21.32
N LEU A 99 -9.84 -25.63 -21.89
CA LEU A 99 -9.62 -24.28 -21.39
C LEU A 99 -10.97 -23.57 -21.28
N GLY A 100 -11.42 -23.24 -20.07
CA GLY A 100 -12.68 -22.52 -19.87
C GLY A 100 -13.16 -22.48 -18.43
N ALA A 101 -14.48 -22.36 -18.25
CA ALA A 101 -15.16 -22.76 -17.03
C ALA A 101 -15.46 -24.26 -17.14
N ILE A 102 -15.01 -25.04 -16.17
CA ILE A 102 -15.12 -26.50 -16.20
C ILE A 102 -15.71 -26.90 -14.85
N SER A 103 -16.65 -27.85 -14.88
CA SER A 103 -17.26 -28.38 -13.66
C SER A 103 -16.18 -28.87 -12.70
N GLU A 104 -16.31 -28.60 -11.41
CA GLU A 104 -15.41 -29.12 -10.38
C GLU A 104 -15.92 -30.45 -9.77
N ASP A 105 -17.11 -30.94 -10.21
CA ASP A 105 -17.77 -32.19 -9.80
C ASP A 105 -16.99 -33.42 -10.31
N VAL A 106 -15.99 -33.84 -9.53
CA VAL A 106 -15.12 -34.98 -9.81
C VAL A 106 -15.94 -36.26 -9.75
N ILE A 107 -16.75 -36.41 -8.70
CA ILE A 107 -17.75 -37.47 -8.52
C ILE A 107 -19.07 -36.90 -9.03
N SER A 108 -19.59 -37.43 -10.14
CA SER A 108 -20.74 -36.83 -10.84
C SER A 108 -22.09 -36.99 -10.11
N ASN A 109 -22.26 -36.36 -8.95
CA ASN A 109 -23.45 -36.42 -8.12
C ASN A 109 -24.10 -35.03 -7.88
N GLY A 110 -23.42 -33.94 -8.25
CA GLY A 110 -23.90 -32.56 -8.10
C GLY A 110 -23.92 -32.04 -6.66
N ILE A 111 -23.17 -32.65 -5.76
CA ILE A 111 -23.05 -32.33 -4.34
C ILE A 111 -21.57 -32.06 -4.06
N LEU A 112 -21.26 -31.00 -3.29
CA LEU A 112 -19.88 -30.67 -2.95
C LEU A 112 -19.25 -31.78 -2.08
N ASP A 113 -18.45 -32.63 -2.70
CA ASP A 113 -17.66 -33.64 -2.02
C ASP A 113 -16.36 -33.04 -1.47
N THR A 114 -16.14 -33.26 -0.18
CA THR A 114 -14.96 -32.76 0.51
C THR A 114 -14.76 -33.45 1.85
N GLU A 115 -13.49 -33.71 2.13
CA GLU A 115 -13.00 -34.19 3.40
C GLU A 115 -13.21 -33.18 4.54
N ASP A 116 -13.27 -31.87 4.26
CA ASP A 116 -13.41 -30.82 5.28
C ASP A 116 -14.82 -30.81 5.87
N LYS A 117 -15.12 -31.74 6.77
CA LYS A 117 -16.47 -31.97 7.30
C LYS A 117 -17.01 -30.68 7.95
N LEU A 118 -18.28 -30.40 7.66
CA LEU A 118 -19.01 -29.28 8.27
C LEU A 118 -19.23 -29.52 9.77
N ARG A 119 -18.25 -29.16 10.59
CA ARG A 119 -18.34 -29.24 12.05
C ARG A 119 -18.94 -27.96 12.58
N TYR A 120 -20.15 -28.05 13.13
CA TYR A 120 -20.82 -26.90 13.75
C TYR A 120 -20.95 -25.73 12.76
N GLY A 121 -21.42 -26.05 11.54
CA GLY A 121 -21.70 -25.07 10.48
C GLY A 121 -20.46 -24.35 9.94
N GLN A 122 -19.27 -24.90 10.15
CA GLN A 122 -18.01 -24.34 9.67
C GLN A 122 -17.12 -25.44 9.09
N ARG A 123 -16.47 -25.12 7.97
CA ARG A 123 -15.30 -25.82 7.43
C ARG A 123 -14.03 -25.14 7.94
N ASP A 124 -13.03 -25.90 8.39
CA ASP A 124 -11.84 -25.34 9.03
C ASP A 124 -10.62 -25.18 8.11
N GLY A 125 -10.67 -25.82 6.93
CA GLY A 125 -9.65 -25.81 5.89
C GLY A 125 -8.42 -26.63 6.24
N ILE A 126 -8.52 -27.57 7.20
CA ILE A 126 -7.41 -28.37 7.72
C ILE A 126 -7.86 -29.82 7.79
N LEU A 127 -7.14 -30.70 7.08
CA LEU A 127 -7.43 -32.13 7.09
C LEU A 127 -7.22 -32.75 8.48
N GLN A 128 -8.26 -33.34 9.05
CA GLN A 128 -8.23 -34.09 10.31
C GLN A 128 -8.16 -35.61 10.07
N ALA A 129 -7.72 -36.37 11.08
CA ALA A 129 -7.53 -37.82 10.93
C ALA A 129 -8.85 -38.60 10.71
N ASP A 130 -10.00 -38.05 11.11
CA ASP A 130 -11.34 -38.61 10.85
C ASP A 130 -11.98 -38.02 9.58
N GLU A 131 -11.23 -37.25 8.80
CA GLU A 131 -11.63 -36.57 7.57
C GLU A 131 -10.87 -37.05 6.34
N ASP A 132 -9.68 -37.64 6.53
CA ASP A 132 -8.78 -38.21 5.50
C ASP A 132 -9.36 -39.52 4.93
N THR A 133 -10.57 -39.44 4.39
CA THR A 133 -11.40 -40.51 3.80
C THR A 133 -11.47 -40.39 2.28
N GLY A 134 -10.60 -39.58 1.68
CA GLY A 134 -10.69 -39.23 0.28
C GLY A 134 -11.97 -38.47 -0.12
N LEU A 135 -12.17 -38.37 -1.43
CA LEU A 135 -13.35 -37.68 -2.00
C LEU A 135 -14.63 -38.51 -1.89
N ASP A 136 -14.54 -39.84 -1.77
CA ASP A 136 -15.72 -40.70 -1.64
C ASP A 136 -16.36 -40.67 -0.23
N GLY A 137 -15.62 -40.18 0.76
CA GLY A 137 -16.08 -39.99 2.13
C GLY A 137 -16.12 -41.26 2.98
N LEU A 138 -15.53 -42.37 2.50
CA LEU A 138 -15.44 -43.65 3.20
C LEU A 138 -13.99 -43.92 3.61
N PHE A 139 -13.78 -44.67 4.70
CA PHE A 139 -12.49 -45.28 4.97
C PHE A 139 -12.49 -46.67 4.34
N ASP A 140 -11.33 -47.22 3.97
CA ASP A 140 -11.13 -48.60 3.51
C ASP A 140 -12.11 -49.63 4.13
N GLU A 141 -12.23 -49.66 5.47
CA GLU A 141 -13.05 -50.64 6.20
C GLU A 141 -14.56 -50.55 5.92
N ASP A 142 -15.03 -49.37 5.51
CA ASP A 142 -16.42 -49.04 5.21
C ASP A 142 -16.73 -49.11 3.69
N GLU A 143 -15.72 -49.38 2.86
CA GLU A 143 -15.89 -49.49 1.42
C GLU A 143 -16.59 -50.79 1.02
N PRO A 144 -17.46 -50.77 -0.01
CA PRO A 144 -18.03 -51.98 -0.58
C PRO A 144 -16.93 -52.95 -1.06
N ASP A 145 -17.07 -54.23 -0.73
CA ASP A 145 -16.12 -55.29 -1.10
C ASP A 145 -14.72 -55.20 -0.46
N TYR A 146 -14.58 -54.49 0.67
CA TYR A 146 -13.36 -54.51 1.50
C TYR A 146 -13.06 -55.89 2.09
N ASP A 147 -11.84 -56.36 1.84
CA ASP A 147 -11.25 -57.51 2.54
C ASP A 147 -9.78 -57.19 2.85
N PRO A 148 -9.35 -57.20 4.13
CA PRO A 148 -8.01 -56.77 4.52
C PRO A 148 -6.87 -57.65 3.96
N GLN A 149 -7.17 -58.82 3.39
CA GLN A 149 -6.18 -59.71 2.77
C GLN A 149 -6.31 -59.78 1.26
N THR A 150 -7.53 -59.77 0.72
CA THR A 150 -7.77 -59.98 -0.72
C THR A 150 -8.10 -58.71 -1.50
N ASN A 151 -8.64 -57.68 -0.84
CA ASN A 151 -8.98 -56.39 -1.44
C ASN A 151 -8.92 -55.26 -0.40
N PRO A 152 -7.71 -54.84 0.02
CA PRO A 152 -7.53 -53.89 1.13
C PRO A 152 -7.73 -52.42 0.74
N ASP A 153 -7.96 -52.12 -0.55
CA ASP A 153 -8.17 -50.77 -1.10
C ASP A 153 -9.23 -50.84 -2.24
N PRO A 154 -10.51 -51.14 -1.92
CA PRO A 154 -11.56 -51.34 -2.93
C PRO A 154 -11.77 -50.17 -3.90
N ASN A 155 -11.77 -48.93 -3.41
CA ASN A 155 -11.97 -47.74 -4.24
C ASN A 155 -10.66 -47.22 -4.87
N GLY A 156 -9.50 -47.73 -4.43
CA GLY A 156 -8.22 -47.48 -5.09
C GLY A 156 -7.67 -46.08 -4.83
N ASP A 157 -8.08 -45.44 -3.75
CA ASP A 157 -7.83 -44.04 -3.44
C ASP A 157 -6.75 -43.86 -2.35
N ASN A 158 -6.24 -44.96 -1.78
CA ASN A 158 -5.17 -44.93 -0.80
C ASN A 158 -3.88 -44.24 -1.29
N TRP A 159 -3.35 -43.35 -0.45
CA TRP A 159 -2.09 -42.66 -0.70
C TRP A 159 -0.89 -43.41 -0.11
N ARG A 160 0.17 -43.56 -0.92
CA ARG A 160 1.44 -44.15 -0.47
C ARG A 160 2.65 -43.66 -1.25
N TYR A 161 3.70 -43.25 -0.53
CA TYR A 161 4.99 -42.85 -1.13
C TYR A 161 6.20 -43.15 -0.22
N ASP A 162 6.51 -44.44 -0.06
CA ASP A 162 7.65 -44.88 0.76
C ASP A 162 8.96 -45.02 -0.04
N ASP A 163 8.86 -45.35 -1.33
CA ASP A 163 9.99 -45.42 -2.26
C ASP A 163 9.97 -44.19 -3.18
N LYS A 164 11.09 -43.48 -3.23
CA LYS A 164 11.27 -42.31 -4.10
C LYS A 164 11.02 -42.58 -5.60
N TYR A 165 11.01 -43.85 -6.03
CA TYR A 165 10.75 -44.26 -7.41
C TYR A 165 9.39 -44.92 -7.64
N ASP A 166 8.61 -45.18 -6.60
CA ASP A 166 7.26 -45.73 -6.72
C ASP A 166 6.22 -44.61 -6.62
N TYR A 167 5.53 -44.32 -7.71
CA TYR A 167 4.51 -43.27 -7.78
C TYR A 167 3.09 -43.84 -7.88
N SER A 168 2.91 -45.16 -7.81
CA SER A 168 1.64 -45.85 -8.11
C SER A 168 0.44 -45.39 -7.28
N HIS A 169 0.70 -44.83 -6.09
CA HIS A 169 -0.29 -44.36 -5.12
C HIS A 169 -0.01 -42.89 -4.70
N ILE A 170 0.79 -42.13 -5.46
CA ILE A 170 1.17 -40.75 -5.09
C ILE A 170 0.01 -39.75 -5.18
N ASN A 171 -1.07 -40.13 -5.86
CA ASN A 171 -2.24 -39.29 -6.12
C ASN A 171 -3.46 -39.68 -5.30
N GLY A 172 -3.32 -40.67 -4.40
CA GLY A 172 -4.39 -41.08 -3.51
C GLY A 172 -4.93 -39.93 -2.66
N THR A 173 -6.21 -40.04 -2.31
CA THR A 173 -6.96 -39.09 -1.51
C THR A 173 -7.03 -39.54 -0.04
N GLU A 174 -7.31 -40.81 0.24
CA GLU A 174 -7.21 -41.37 1.60
C GLU A 174 -5.74 -41.47 2.09
N GLY A 175 -5.49 -41.03 3.32
CA GLY A 175 -4.18 -41.14 3.99
C GLY A 175 -3.12 -40.14 3.51
N ASN A 176 -3.52 -39.12 2.74
CA ASN A 176 -2.57 -38.25 2.04
C ASN A 176 -2.09 -37.04 2.86
N ALA A 177 -2.53 -36.92 4.13
CA ALA A 177 -2.17 -35.81 5.02
C ALA A 177 -0.66 -35.58 5.20
N SER A 178 0.17 -36.59 4.93
CA SER A 178 1.64 -36.53 5.03
C SER A 178 2.36 -36.20 3.72
N ASP A 179 1.62 -36.00 2.61
CA ASP A 179 2.17 -35.65 1.31
C ASP A 179 2.98 -34.33 1.38
N PRO A 180 4.29 -34.35 1.03
CA PRO A 180 5.13 -33.15 1.09
C PRO A 180 4.69 -31.97 0.20
N ASP A 181 3.97 -32.23 -0.90
CA ASP A 181 3.48 -31.17 -1.81
C ASP A 181 2.11 -30.62 -1.40
N ARG A 182 1.20 -31.47 -0.89
CA ARG A 182 -0.17 -31.07 -0.52
C ARG A 182 -0.30 -30.66 0.96
N GLY A 183 0.44 -31.33 1.85
CA GLY A 183 0.32 -31.17 3.30
C GLY A 183 -1.08 -31.53 3.80
N ARG A 184 -1.47 -30.98 4.96
CA ARG A 184 -2.81 -31.18 5.56
C ARG A 184 -3.92 -30.32 4.95
N ARG A 185 -3.94 -30.23 3.63
CA ARG A 185 -5.03 -29.58 2.91
C ARG A 185 -6.09 -30.65 2.64
N PRO A 186 -7.36 -30.45 3.03
CA PRO A 186 -8.41 -31.41 2.70
C PRO A 186 -8.62 -31.47 1.19
N ASP A 187 -8.87 -32.66 0.68
CA ASP A 187 -9.34 -32.86 -0.68
C ASP A 187 -10.79 -32.40 -0.78
N THR A 188 -11.07 -31.67 -1.86
CA THR A 188 -12.35 -31.02 -2.09
C THR A 188 -12.56 -30.76 -3.57
N GLU A 189 -13.80 -30.86 -3.99
CA GLU A 189 -14.27 -30.38 -5.28
C GLU A 189 -14.40 -28.85 -5.35
N ASP A 190 -14.21 -28.10 -4.26
CA ASP A 190 -14.03 -26.63 -4.32
C ASP A 190 -12.57 -26.29 -4.70
N ILE A 191 -12.22 -26.56 -5.97
CA ILE A 191 -10.85 -26.48 -6.48
C ILE A 191 -10.36 -25.02 -6.46
N ASN A 192 -11.24 -24.06 -6.76
CA ASN A 192 -10.93 -22.63 -6.77
C ASN A 192 -11.01 -21.95 -5.37
N GLY A 193 -11.62 -22.59 -4.37
CA GLY A 193 -11.70 -22.12 -2.98
C GLY A 193 -12.76 -21.04 -2.73
N ASN A 194 -13.82 -20.98 -3.54
CA ASN A 194 -14.89 -19.99 -3.43
C ASN A 194 -15.99 -20.38 -2.41
N GLY A 195 -15.96 -21.62 -1.90
CA GLY A 195 -16.89 -22.17 -0.92
C GLY A 195 -18.13 -22.85 -1.51
N TYR A 196 -18.21 -23.00 -2.83
CA TYR A 196 -19.30 -23.60 -3.59
C TYR A 196 -18.75 -24.61 -4.59
N LEU A 197 -19.62 -25.53 -5.05
CA LEU A 197 -19.32 -26.42 -6.17
C LEU A 197 -19.75 -25.74 -7.47
N ASP A 198 -18.80 -25.50 -8.38
CA ASP A 198 -19.10 -24.96 -9.71
C ASP A 198 -19.40 -26.11 -10.69
N LEU A 199 -20.57 -26.09 -11.32
CA LEU A 199 -21.08 -27.16 -12.21
C LEU A 199 -21.10 -26.78 -13.70
N GLU A 200 -20.51 -25.64 -14.06
CA GLU A 200 -20.58 -25.08 -15.41
C GLU A 200 -19.51 -25.69 -16.33
N ASP A 201 -19.91 -26.20 -17.49
CA ASP A 201 -19.03 -26.73 -18.54
C ASP A 201 -19.13 -25.84 -19.79
N ASP A 202 -18.34 -24.77 -19.78
CA ASP A 202 -18.18 -23.82 -20.87
C ASP A 202 -16.69 -23.73 -21.22
N TYR A 203 -16.21 -24.58 -22.14
CA TYR A 203 -14.78 -24.69 -22.46
C TYR A 203 -14.48 -24.99 -23.93
N TYR A 204 -13.24 -24.71 -24.30
CA TYR A 204 -12.63 -25.09 -25.57
C TYR A 204 -11.76 -26.32 -25.39
N GLU A 205 -12.01 -27.37 -26.17
CA GLU A 205 -11.28 -28.65 -26.12
C GLU A 205 -10.36 -28.83 -27.35
N TYR A 206 -9.10 -29.15 -27.06
CA TYR A 206 -8.05 -29.44 -28.04
C TYR A 206 -7.55 -30.87 -27.89
N SER A 207 -7.88 -31.75 -28.84
CA SER A 207 -7.51 -33.17 -28.83
C SER A 207 -6.34 -33.46 -29.77
N ILE A 208 -5.26 -34.01 -29.24
CA ILE A 208 -4.00 -34.27 -29.94
C ILE A 208 -3.71 -35.76 -29.93
N ASP A 209 -3.60 -36.39 -31.08
CA ASP A 209 -3.11 -37.77 -31.18
C ASP A 209 -1.58 -37.77 -31.18
N LEU A 210 -0.97 -38.32 -30.13
CA LEU A 210 0.49 -38.34 -29.96
C LEU A 210 1.21 -39.32 -30.89
N SER A 211 0.48 -40.23 -31.54
CA SER A 211 1.06 -41.18 -32.50
C SER A 211 1.26 -40.54 -33.88
N THR A 212 0.35 -39.66 -34.28
CA THR A 212 0.43 -38.87 -35.51
C THR A 212 1.00 -37.48 -35.26
N ASP A 213 0.99 -37.01 -34.03
CA ASP A 213 1.28 -35.63 -33.61
C ASP A 213 0.44 -34.58 -34.37
N GLY A 214 -0.79 -34.94 -34.69
CA GLY A 214 -1.81 -34.06 -35.27
C GLY A 214 -2.98 -33.84 -34.31
N LEU A 215 -3.85 -32.88 -34.64
CA LEU A 215 -5.17 -32.80 -34.01
C LEU A 215 -6.02 -34.00 -34.47
N VAL A 216 -6.87 -34.53 -33.60
CA VAL A 216 -7.67 -35.74 -33.89
C VAL A 216 -8.64 -35.49 -35.04
N GLY A 217 -8.32 -35.98 -36.24
CA GLY A 217 -9.07 -35.74 -37.50
C GLY A 217 -8.44 -34.68 -38.43
N GLY A 218 -7.29 -34.11 -38.05
CA GLY A 218 -6.45 -33.25 -38.88
C GLY A 218 -5.30 -34.00 -39.56
N GLU A 219 -4.41 -33.24 -40.22
CA GLU A 219 -3.23 -33.78 -40.89
C GLU A 219 -2.19 -34.32 -39.89
N PRO A 220 -1.60 -35.51 -40.12
CA PRO A 220 -0.49 -36.02 -39.31
C PRO A 220 0.68 -35.04 -39.23
N GLY A 221 1.20 -34.81 -38.03
CA GLY A 221 2.27 -33.86 -37.76
C GLY A 221 1.87 -32.38 -37.84
N GLY A 222 0.59 -32.07 -38.07
CA GLY A 222 0.10 -30.71 -38.32
C GLY A 222 0.30 -29.71 -37.18
N VAL A 223 0.60 -30.16 -35.96
CA VAL A 223 0.90 -29.29 -34.81
C VAL A 223 2.36 -29.38 -34.34
N VAL A 224 3.20 -30.22 -34.95
CA VAL A 224 4.60 -30.35 -34.56
C VAL A 224 5.40 -29.21 -35.16
N VAL A 225 6.20 -28.54 -34.33
CA VAL A 225 7.18 -27.58 -34.83
C VAL A 225 8.37 -28.34 -35.39
N GLU A 226 8.69 -28.11 -36.67
CA GLU A 226 9.84 -28.72 -37.36
C GLU A 226 11.16 -28.49 -36.59
N ASP A 227 12.12 -29.41 -36.74
CA ASP A 227 13.44 -29.38 -36.08
C ASP A 227 13.44 -29.39 -34.53
N THR A 228 12.29 -29.62 -33.87
CA THR A 228 12.22 -29.70 -32.40
C THR A 228 12.38 -31.10 -31.82
N ARG A 229 12.29 -32.15 -32.66
CA ARG A 229 12.40 -33.54 -32.20
C ARG A 229 13.81 -33.88 -31.73
N PHE A 230 13.96 -34.16 -30.42
CA PHE A 230 15.22 -34.58 -29.83
C PHE A 230 14.98 -35.48 -28.62
N ASN A 231 15.63 -36.65 -28.55
CA ASN A 231 15.45 -37.64 -27.46
C ASN A 231 13.98 -37.98 -27.12
N GLY A 232 13.09 -37.97 -28.12
CA GLY A 232 11.64 -38.21 -27.96
C GLY A 232 10.83 -36.98 -27.52
N TRP A 233 11.49 -35.90 -27.10
CA TRP A 233 10.85 -34.61 -26.86
C TRP A 233 10.54 -33.89 -28.17
N ARG A 234 9.41 -33.20 -28.21
CA ARG A 234 8.97 -32.36 -29.33
C ARG A 234 8.09 -31.23 -28.84
N LEU A 235 8.09 -30.14 -29.60
CA LEU A 235 7.19 -29.01 -29.35
C LEU A 235 5.94 -29.17 -30.21
N LEU A 236 4.79 -29.27 -29.55
CA LEU A 236 3.49 -29.16 -30.19
C LEU A 236 3.00 -27.72 -30.03
N ARG A 237 2.59 -27.10 -31.13
CA ARG A 237 2.04 -25.75 -31.20
C ARG A 237 0.63 -25.82 -31.74
N ILE A 238 -0.36 -25.69 -30.86
CA ILE A 238 -1.77 -25.82 -31.17
C ILE A 238 -2.35 -24.42 -31.37
N PRO A 239 -3.00 -24.12 -32.52
CA PRO A 239 -3.68 -22.84 -32.70
C PRO A 239 -4.88 -22.74 -31.76
N LEU A 240 -4.96 -21.65 -31.00
CA LEU A 240 -6.10 -21.32 -30.15
C LEU A 240 -7.17 -20.60 -30.98
N TRP A 241 -8.44 -20.82 -30.63
CA TRP A 241 -9.61 -20.09 -31.15
C TRP A 241 -9.89 -20.22 -32.66
N ALA A 242 -9.30 -21.19 -33.36
CA ALA A 242 -9.55 -21.35 -34.80
C ALA A 242 -11.03 -21.71 -35.09
N GLU A 243 -11.60 -21.14 -36.15
CA GLU A 243 -13.05 -21.28 -36.43
C GLU A 243 -13.40 -22.53 -37.27
N ILE A 244 -12.42 -23.19 -37.90
CA ILE A 244 -12.67 -24.30 -38.82
C ILE A 244 -11.94 -25.56 -38.33
N GLY A 245 -12.70 -26.54 -37.85
CA GLY A 245 -12.25 -27.90 -37.53
C GLY A 245 -11.89 -28.15 -36.06
N TYR A 246 -11.31 -27.16 -35.35
CA TYR A 246 -10.91 -27.23 -33.92
C TYR A 246 -10.77 -25.81 -33.36
N PRO A 247 -10.97 -25.55 -32.04
CA PRO A 247 -11.31 -26.51 -30.98
C PRO A 247 -12.74 -27.04 -31.05
N VAL A 248 -13.00 -28.15 -30.35
CA VAL A 248 -14.37 -28.55 -30.02
C VAL A 248 -14.90 -27.55 -28.98
N VAL A 249 -16.03 -26.93 -29.27
CA VAL A 249 -16.66 -25.93 -28.39
C VAL A 249 -17.77 -26.61 -27.58
N VAL A 250 -17.64 -26.60 -26.25
CA VAL A 250 -18.64 -27.12 -25.32
C VAL A 250 -19.27 -25.95 -24.59
N GLY A 251 -20.60 -25.83 -24.65
CA GLY A 251 -21.32 -24.72 -24.01
C GLY A 251 -21.12 -23.38 -24.72
N ASN A 252 -20.98 -22.30 -23.95
CA ASN A 252 -20.72 -20.92 -24.44
C ASN A 252 -19.44 -20.31 -23.83
N PRO A 253 -18.25 -20.86 -24.11
CA PRO A 253 -17.00 -20.39 -23.51
C PRO A 253 -16.62 -18.98 -23.94
N ASP A 254 -15.95 -18.24 -23.04
CA ASP A 254 -15.41 -16.90 -23.27
C ASP A 254 -13.88 -16.91 -23.13
N PRO A 255 -13.10 -16.61 -24.19
CA PRO A 255 -11.64 -16.64 -24.15
C PRO A 255 -11.05 -15.53 -23.27
N SER A 256 -11.84 -14.51 -22.91
CA SER A 256 -11.43 -13.49 -21.94
C SER A 256 -11.58 -13.96 -20.48
N ARG A 257 -12.28 -15.07 -20.23
CA ARG A 257 -12.59 -15.63 -18.91
C ARG A 257 -12.32 -17.14 -18.85
N ILE A 258 -11.04 -17.49 -18.77
CA ILE A 258 -10.60 -18.87 -18.56
C ILE A 258 -10.29 -19.09 -17.08
N GLU A 259 -11.07 -19.95 -16.41
CA GLU A 259 -10.98 -20.21 -14.96
C GLU A 259 -10.21 -21.49 -14.65
N PHE A 260 -10.36 -22.53 -15.48
CA PHE A 260 -9.76 -23.83 -15.31
C PHE A 260 -8.99 -24.30 -16.54
N VAL A 261 -8.04 -25.19 -16.29
CA VAL A 261 -7.36 -25.99 -17.31
C VAL A 261 -7.52 -27.45 -16.93
N ARG A 262 -8.06 -28.29 -17.83
CA ARG A 262 -8.14 -29.75 -17.67
C ARG A 262 -7.27 -30.43 -18.73
N LEU A 263 -6.47 -31.41 -18.32
CA LEU A 263 -5.68 -32.28 -19.19
C LEU A 263 -6.22 -33.70 -19.02
N TRP A 264 -6.58 -34.38 -20.10
CA TRP A 264 -7.13 -35.73 -20.02
C TRP A 264 -6.73 -36.61 -21.21
N LEU A 265 -6.59 -37.91 -20.97
CA LEU A 265 -6.02 -38.88 -21.89
C LEU A 265 -7.06 -39.90 -22.36
N THR A 266 -7.02 -40.30 -23.63
CA THR A 266 -7.83 -41.37 -24.23
C THR A 266 -7.06 -42.15 -25.30
N GLY A 267 -7.67 -43.20 -25.87
CA GLY A 267 -7.19 -43.81 -27.12
C GLY A 267 -5.86 -44.57 -27.02
N ALA A 268 -5.43 -44.93 -25.81
CA ALA A 268 -4.26 -45.78 -25.59
C ALA A 268 -4.70 -47.25 -25.47
N PRO A 269 -4.12 -48.19 -26.23
CA PRO A 269 -4.49 -49.62 -26.16
C PRO A 269 -3.87 -50.36 -24.96
N ALA A 270 -2.87 -49.75 -24.33
CA ALA A 270 -2.15 -50.26 -23.16
C ALA A 270 -1.65 -49.08 -22.31
N LYS A 271 -0.96 -49.39 -21.21
CA LYS A 271 -0.34 -48.39 -20.33
C LYS A 271 0.64 -47.49 -21.09
N VAL A 272 0.44 -46.17 -21.02
CA VAL A 272 1.29 -45.16 -21.68
C VAL A 272 1.83 -44.13 -20.69
N LEU A 273 3.04 -43.62 -20.95
CA LEU A 273 3.68 -42.55 -20.19
C LEU A 273 3.86 -41.32 -21.09
N ILE A 274 3.27 -40.21 -20.67
CA ILE A 274 3.39 -38.91 -21.34
C ILE A 274 4.11 -37.96 -20.39
N GLN A 275 5.18 -37.33 -20.84
CA GLN A 275 5.94 -36.37 -20.05
C GLN A 275 5.75 -34.97 -20.63
N ILE A 276 5.41 -34.00 -19.80
CA ILE A 276 5.23 -32.60 -20.16
C ILE A 276 6.29 -31.76 -19.44
N ALA A 277 7.18 -31.12 -20.19
CA ALA A 277 8.20 -30.23 -19.64
C ALA A 277 7.68 -28.81 -19.43
N SER A 278 6.81 -28.34 -20.32
CA SER A 278 6.19 -27.03 -20.22
C SER A 278 4.86 -27.02 -20.97
N LEU A 279 3.91 -26.24 -20.44
CA LEU A 279 2.61 -25.94 -21.02
C LEU A 279 2.43 -24.43 -20.97
N GLU A 280 2.48 -23.76 -22.12
CA GLU A 280 2.50 -22.30 -22.22
C GLU A 280 1.48 -21.81 -23.23
N VAL A 281 0.63 -20.86 -22.82
CA VAL A 281 -0.21 -20.12 -23.75
C VAL A 281 0.61 -18.93 -24.26
N VAL A 282 0.94 -18.96 -25.54
CA VAL A 282 1.80 -17.99 -26.22
C VAL A 282 1.00 -17.16 -27.21
N GLY A 283 1.25 -15.86 -27.19
CA GLY A 283 0.67 -14.88 -28.11
C GLY A 283 1.76 -14.08 -28.81
N ASN A 284 1.41 -13.51 -29.96
CA ASN A 284 2.27 -12.52 -30.58
C ASN A 284 1.95 -11.13 -30.00
N ASN A 285 2.96 -10.40 -29.54
CA ASN A 285 2.80 -9.00 -29.14
C ASN A 285 2.51 -8.08 -30.35
N TRP A 286 2.70 -8.60 -31.56
CA TRP A 286 2.33 -7.97 -32.83
C TRP A 286 1.03 -8.58 -33.35
N GLN A 287 0.07 -7.72 -33.70
CA GLN A 287 -1.26 -8.07 -34.18
C GLN A 287 -1.35 -7.78 -35.67
N GLU A 288 -1.77 -8.74 -36.49
CA GLU A 288 -2.00 -8.48 -37.92
C GLU A 288 -3.21 -7.56 -38.13
N LEU A 289 -3.13 -6.71 -39.15
CA LEU A 289 -4.29 -6.02 -39.70
C LEU A 289 -4.86 -6.84 -40.87
N GLU A 290 -6.18 -6.87 -40.97
CA GLU A 290 -6.88 -7.60 -42.03
C GLU A 290 -6.42 -7.16 -43.41
N VAL A 291 -6.14 -8.14 -44.28
CA VAL A 291 -5.78 -7.94 -45.69
C VAL A 291 -6.98 -8.20 -46.59
N SER A 292 -6.91 -7.81 -47.87
CA SER A 292 -8.06 -7.94 -48.76
C SER A 292 -8.37 -9.42 -49.07
N PRO A 293 -9.63 -9.77 -49.42
CA PRO A 293 -9.98 -11.13 -49.79
C PRO A 293 -9.07 -11.69 -50.91
N GLY A 294 -8.49 -12.87 -50.65
CA GLY A 294 -7.52 -13.54 -51.52
C GLY A 294 -6.04 -13.24 -51.23
N GLU A 295 -5.74 -12.40 -50.25
CA GLU A 295 -4.39 -12.14 -49.72
C GLU A 295 -4.24 -12.84 -48.37
N GLN A 296 -3.03 -13.28 -48.02
CA GLN A 296 -2.73 -13.79 -46.67
C GLN A 296 -1.57 -13.03 -46.05
N PHE A 297 -1.64 -12.78 -44.74
CA PHE A 297 -0.59 -12.13 -43.99
C PHE A 297 -0.50 -12.70 -42.58
N ASN A 298 0.69 -13.22 -42.23
CA ASN A 298 0.93 -13.89 -40.96
C ASN A 298 2.21 -13.37 -40.31
N VAL A 299 2.20 -13.20 -38.99
CA VAL A 299 3.36 -12.77 -38.23
C VAL A 299 3.86 -13.88 -37.33
N THR A 300 5.12 -14.28 -37.52
CA THR A 300 5.78 -15.33 -36.75
C THR A 300 7.13 -14.84 -36.21
N VAL A 301 7.94 -15.72 -35.63
CA VAL A 301 9.28 -15.41 -35.14
C VAL A 301 10.27 -16.48 -35.59
N LYS A 302 11.49 -16.06 -35.92
CA LYS A 302 12.65 -16.95 -36.13
C LYS A 302 13.71 -16.65 -35.07
N ASN A 303 14.36 -17.68 -34.53
CA ASN A 303 15.36 -17.49 -33.48
C ASN A 303 16.53 -18.47 -33.57
N THR A 304 17.65 -18.09 -32.92
CA THR A 304 18.91 -18.86 -32.93
C THR A 304 18.85 -20.22 -32.23
N HIS A 305 17.78 -20.54 -31.49
CA HIS A 305 17.66 -21.81 -30.77
C HIS A 305 16.80 -22.84 -31.53
N GLN A 306 15.80 -22.38 -32.30
CA GLN A 306 14.79 -23.20 -32.95
C GLN A 306 14.93 -23.23 -34.48
N ASN A 307 15.52 -22.22 -35.11
CA ASN A 307 15.59 -22.08 -36.58
C ASN A 307 17.03 -22.14 -37.06
N ARG A 308 17.39 -23.14 -37.88
CA ARG A 308 18.76 -23.32 -38.41
C ARG A 308 19.12 -22.37 -39.54
N ASP A 309 18.12 -21.90 -40.28
CA ASP A 309 18.25 -20.94 -41.38
C ASP A 309 18.44 -19.50 -40.91
N TYR A 310 18.21 -19.25 -39.62
CA TYR A 310 18.26 -17.92 -39.04
C TYR A 310 19.68 -17.50 -38.65
N ASN A 311 20.19 -16.48 -39.33
CA ASN A 311 21.45 -15.81 -39.01
C ASN A 311 21.18 -14.37 -38.55
N PRO A 312 21.58 -13.99 -37.32
CA PRO A 312 21.37 -12.65 -36.79
C PRO A 312 21.94 -11.54 -37.70
N PRO A 313 21.37 -10.33 -37.66
CA PRO A 313 21.90 -9.19 -38.42
C PRO A 313 23.37 -8.90 -38.11
N PRO A 314 24.12 -8.29 -39.05
CA PRO A 314 25.52 -7.92 -38.82
C PRO A 314 25.69 -7.00 -37.61
N GLY A 315 26.60 -7.35 -36.70
CA GLY A 315 26.97 -6.52 -35.54
C GLY A 315 26.08 -6.66 -34.31
N VAL A 316 25.08 -7.55 -34.33
CA VAL A 316 24.30 -7.91 -33.13
C VAL A 316 25.21 -8.59 -32.12
N LYS A 317 25.27 -8.04 -30.91
CA LYS A 317 26.06 -8.62 -29.82
C LYS A 317 25.29 -9.79 -29.24
N VAL A 318 25.98 -10.91 -29.08
CA VAL A 318 25.44 -12.05 -28.35
C VAL A 318 25.26 -11.65 -26.88
N GLU A 319 24.01 -11.44 -26.47
CA GLU A 319 23.68 -11.17 -25.08
C GLU A 319 23.95 -12.42 -24.23
N ARG A 320 24.54 -12.17 -23.06
CA ARG A 320 24.83 -13.19 -22.07
C ARG A 320 24.34 -12.70 -20.73
N ASP A 321 23.69 -13.58 -19.99
CA ASP A 321 23.29 -13.28 -18.63
C ASP A 321 24.55 -12.94 -17.80
N PRO A 322 24.59 -11.77 -17.12
CA PRO A 322 25.77 -11.29 -16.41
C PRO A 322 26.16 -12.16 -15.20
N LEU A 323 25.24 -12.96 -14.65
CA LEU A 323 25.49 -13.87 -13.53
C LEU A 323 25.97 -15.24 -14.02
N THR A 324 25.34 -15.76 -15.07
CA THR A 324 25.50 -17.15 -15.50
C THR A 324 26.40 -17.31 -16.74
N ASN A 325 26.65 -16.22 -17.47
CA ASN A 325 27.39 -16.15 -18.74
C ASN A 325 26.79 -17.03 -19.87
N ILE A 326 25.55 -17.47 -19.69
CA ILE A 326 24.76 -18.23 -20.68
C ILE A 326 24.36 -17.30 -21.81
N ARG A 327 24.49 -17.74 -23.06
CA ARG A 327 23.97 -17.04 -24.23
C ARG A 327 22.44 -16.98 -24.18
N GLU A 328 21.89 -15.77 -24.25
CA GLU A 328 20.45 -15.56 -24.35
C GLU A 328 19.96 -15.84 -25.78
N ARG A 329 18.67 -16.18 -25.88
CA ARG A 329 18.00 -16.41 -27.17
C ARG A 329 17.82 -15.07 -27.86
N GLU A 330 18.36 -14.95 -29.06
CA GLU A 330 18.09 -13.81 -29.94
C GLU A 330 17.10 -14.26 -31.04
N GLN A 331 16.19 -13.34 -31.42
CA GLN A 331 15.00 -13.65 -32.21
C GLN A 331 14.58 -12.44 -33.07
N SER A 332 14.13 -12.70 -34.31
CA SER A 332 13.57 -11.72 -35.23
C SER A 332 12.08 -11.96 -35.43
N LEU A 333 11.32 -10.89 -35.66
CA LEU A 333 9.94 -10.94 -36.14
C LEU A 333 9.94 -11.33 -37.62
N VAL A 334 8.99 -12.15 -38.06
CA VAL A 334 8.85 -12.55 -39.47
C VAL A 334 7.47 -12.12 -39.97
N LEU A 335 7.45 -11.40 -41.09
CA LEU A 335 6.26 -10.93 -41.79
C LEU A 335 6.10 -11.77 -43.07
N MET A 336 5.20 -12.75 -43.04
CA MET A 336 4.89 -13.60 -44.19
C MET A 336 3.68 -13.05 -44.92
N PHE A 337 3.77 -12.90 -46.24
CA PHE A 337 2.69 -12.39 -47.07
C PHE A 337 2.53 -13.26 -48.31
N GLU A 338 1.29 -13.49 -48.73
CA GLU A 338 0.97 -14.27 -49.92
C GLU A 338 -0.10 -13.58 -50.77
N GLY A 339 0.14 -13.50 -52.06
CA GLY A 339 -0.84 -13.00 -53.03
C GLY A 339 -1.14 -11.50 -52.89
N LEU A 340 -0.22 -10.70 -52.34
CA LEU A 340 -0.46 -9.27 -52.11
C LEU A 340 -0.61 -8.51 -53.44
N LYS A 341 -1.77 -7.89 -53.67
CA LYS A 341 -2.15 -7.21 -54.92
C LYS A 341 -1.33 -5.94 -55.17
N PRO A 342 -1.21 -5.48 -56.44
CA PRO A 342 -0.62 -4.20 -56.78
C PRO A 342 -1.21 -3.04 -55.94
N GLY A 343 -0.34 -2.25 -55.29
CA GLY A 343 -0.73 -1.12 -54.44
C GLY A 343 -1.27 -1.46 -53.05
N HIS A 344 -1.45 -2.75 -52.72
CA HIS A 344 -1.90 -3.17 -51.39
C HIS A 344 -0.74 -3.24 -50.38
N GLN A 345 -1.08 -3.16 -49.10
CA GLN A 345 -0.14 -3.24 -47.98
C GLN A 345 -0.65 -4.24 -46.94
N ALA A 346 0.27 -4.94 -46.29
CA ALA A 346 -0.02 -5.84 -45.18
C ALA A 346 0.86 -5.46 -43.99
N THR A 347 0.24 -5.24 -42.83
CA THR A 347 0.88 -4.60 -41.68
C THR A 347 0.49 -5.27 -40.38
N ALA A 348 1.42 -5.32 -39.43
CA ALA A 348 1.22 -5.77 -38.07
C ALA A 348 1.59 -4.68 -37.08
N TYR A 349 0.87 -4.56 -35.97
CA TYR A 349 1.11 -3.52 -34.97
C TYR A 349 1.30 -4.07 -33.56
N ARG A 350 2.09 -3.35 -32.76
CA ARG A 350 2.28 -3.57 -31.34
C ARG A 350 1.86 -2.33 -30.57
N THR A 351 1.01 -2.54 -29.56
CA THR A 351 0.62 -1.49 -28.62
C THR A 351 1.43 -1.60 -27.33
N LEU A 352 2.08 -0.51 -26.95
CA LEU A 352 2.86 -0.37 -25.73
C LEU A 352 1.93 -0.05 -24.55
N VAL A 353 2.17 -0.69 -23.41
CA VAL A 353 1.37 -0.49 -22.18
C VAL A 353 1.50 0.95 -21.68
N GLN A 354 2.70 1.51 -21.75
CA GLN A 354 2.98 2.91 -21.42
C GLN A 354 3.57 3.61 -22.66
N PRO A 355 3.16 4.87 -22.92
CA PRO A 355 3.74 5.66 -24.00
C PRO A 355 5.22 5.93 -23.73
N GLN A 356 6.04 5.81 -24.77
CA GLN A 356 7.48 6.05 -24.73
C GLN A 356 7.82 7.42 -25.34
N ASP A 357 8.91 8.03 -24.84
CA ASP A 357 9.43 9.31 -25.30
C ASP A 357 10.71 9.10 -26.10
N TYR A 358 10.66 9.37 -27.40
CA TYR A 358 11.77 9.18 -28.34
C TYR A 358 12.57 10.47 -28.56
N THR A 359 12.22 11.59 -27.91
CA THR A 359 12.83 12.91 -28.17
C THR A 359 14.28 13.07 -27.70
N ASP A 360 14.79 12.11 -26.92
CA ASP A 360 16.18 12.07 -26.45
C ASP A 360 17.14 11.48 -27.50
N TYR A 361 16.63 10.90 -28.59
CA TYR A 361 17.41 10.25 -29.64
C TYR A 361 17.18 10.92 -31.00
N GLN A 362 18.18 10.86 -31.88
CA GLN A 362 18.08 11.45 -33.23
C GLN A 362 17.59 10.44 -34.26
N THR A 363 17.89 9.16 -34.09
CA THR A 363 17.62 8.13 -35.12
C THR A 363 16.93 6.90 -34.54
N LEU A 364 15.90 6.42 -35.23
CA LEU A 364 15.31 5.11 -35.01
C LEU A 364 15.88 4.16 -36.07
N LYS A 365 16.48 3.06 -35.63
CA LYS A 365 17.18 2.09 -36.47
C LYS A 365 16.56 0.71 -36.28
N LEU A 366 16.48 -0.07 -37.34
CA LEU A 366 16.15 -1.49 -37.30
C LEU A 366 16.82 -2.23 -38.46
N TRP A 367 16.94 -3.55 -38.32
CA TRP A 367 17.40 -4.44 -39.37
C TRP A 367 16.21 -5.12 -40.03
N VAL A 368 16.24 -5.19 -41.36
CA VAL A 368 15.18 -5.80 -42.17
C VAL A 368 15.80 -6.76 -43.18
N PHE A 369 15.61 -8.06 -42.98
CA PHE A 369 16.03 -9.10 -43.92
C PHE A 369 14.96 -9.29 -44.99
N LYS A 370 15.36 -9.24 -46.26
CA LYS A 370 14.49 -9.60 -47.39
C LYS A 370 14.99 -10.93 -47.98
N ALA A 371 14.14 -11.95 -47.95
CA ALA A 371 14.34 -13.18 -48.71
C ALA A 371 14.34 -12.90 -50.24
N PRO A 372 14.91 -13.76 -51.10
CA PRO A 372 14.93 -13.56 -52.55
C PRO A 372 13.51 -13.63 -53.15
N VAL A 373 12.81 -12.49 -53.12
CA VAL A 373 11.42 -12.28 -53.55
C VAL A 373 11.31 -11.02 -54.42
N SER A 374 10.18 -10.89 -55.14
CA SER A 374 9.83 -9.73 -55.97
C SER A 374 10.05 -8.38 -55.26
N PRO A 375 10.23 -7.26 -55.99
CA PRO A 375 10.37 -5.94 -55.40
C PRO A 375 9.25 -5.64 -54.40
N VAL A 376 9.63 -5.29 -53.17
CA VAL A 376 8.71 -5.04 -52.06
C VAL A 376 9.24 -3.85 -51.27
N GLU A 377 8.32 -3.00 -50.80
CA GLU A 377 8.65 -1.89 -49.91
C GLU A 377 8.38 -2.28 -48.47
N PHE A 378 9.34 -1.97 -47.60
CA PHE A 378 9.14 -2.05 -46.17
C PHE A 378 8.43 -0.80 -45.66
N LEU A 379 7.49 -1.01 -44.74
CA LEU A 379 6.71 0.04 -44.11
C LEU A 379 6.91 0.01 -42.60
N LEU A 380 7.22 1.18 -42.04
CA LEU A 380 7.29 1.42 -40.60
C LEU A 380 6.37 2.59 -40.23
N ARG A 381 5.50 2.38 -39.26
CA ARG A 381 4.60 3.37 -38.66
C ARG A 381 4.83 3.43 -37.15
N PHE A 382 4.85 4.63 -36.58
CA PHE A 382 4.94 4.80 -35.13
C PHE A 382 4.25 6.08 -34.68
N GLY A 383 3.49 5.99 -33.58
CA GLY A 383 2.61 7.08 -33.16
C GLY A 383 1.85 6.81 -31.87
N ALA A 384 0.84 7.64 -31.61
CA ALA A 384 -0.03 7.47 -30.44
C ALA A 384 -1.13 6.42 -30.70
N ASP A 385 -1.63 6.36 -31.94
CA ASP A 385 -2.75 5.52 -32.39
C ASP A 385 -2.77 5.39 -33.94
N GLU A 386 -3.86 4.84 -34.50
CA GLU A 386 -4.08 4.62 -35.95
C GLU A 386 -4.36 5.89 -36.75
N GLU A 387 -4.71 6.99 -36.08
CA GLU A 387 -5.02 8.26 -36.73
C GLU A 387 -3.87 9.26 -36.60
N ASN A 388 -2.95 9.03 -35.64
CA ASN A 388 -1.85 9.91 -35.30
C ASN A 388 -0.52 9.16 -35.32
N TYR A 389 0.10 9.04 -36.51
CA TYR A 389 1.37 8.35 -36.70
C TYR A 389 2.30 9.01 -37.72
N TYR A 390 3.59 8.75 -37.54
CA TYR A 390 4.62 8.94 -38.55
C TYR A 390 4.80 7.65 -39.35
N GLN A 391 5.06 7.76 -40.65
CA GLN A 391 5.29 6.62 -41.54
C GLN A 391 6.57 6.82 -42.35
N TYR A 392 7.33 5.74 -42.51
CA TYR A 392 8.47 5.61 -43.40
C TYR A 392 8.28 4.41 -44.33
N LYS A 393 8.53 4.62 -45.63
CA LYS A 393 8.52 3.58 -46.67
C LYS A 393 9.86 3.54 -47.38
N THR A 394 10.40 2.35 -47.61
CA THR A 394 11.66 2.19 -48.37
C THR A 394 11.66 0.88 -49.16
N PRO A 395 12.21 0.85 -50.39
CA PRO A 395 12.50 -0.41 -51.06
C PRO A 395 13.61 -1.17 -50.33
N LEU A 396 13.58 -2.51 -50.41
CA LEU A 396 14.59 -3.39 -49.81
C LEU A 396 15.43 -4.11 -50.88
N SER A 397 16.73 -4.24 -50.63
CA SER A 397 17.63 -5.15 -51.37
C SER A 397 17.61 -6.56 -50.77
N GLU A 398 18.06 -7.58 -51.50
CA GLU A 398 18.13 -8.96 -50.95
C GLU A 398 19.12 -9.03 -49.78
N GLY A 399 18.77 -9.79 -48.72
CA GLY A 399 19.56 -9.92 -47.51
C GLY A 399 19.22 -8.90 -46.42
N TRP A 400 20.13 -8.70 -45.46
CA TRP A 400 19.95 -7.77 -44.34
C TRP A 400 20.13 -6.30 -44.77
N ASN A 401 19.08 -5.49 -44.61
CA ASN A 401 19.07 -4.06 -44.88
C ASN A 401 19.00 -3.30 -43.56
N GLN A 402 19.77 -2.23 -43.42
CA GLN A 402 19.67 -1.35 -42.27
C GLN A 402 18.71 -0.20 -42.56
N VAL A 403 17.52 -0.25 -41.95
CA VAL A 403 16.53 0.83 -42.06
C VAL A 403 16.80 1.86 -40.96
N THR A 404 16.96 3.13 -41.36
CA THR A 404 17.24 4.24 -40.44
C THR A 404 16.29 5.40 -40.70
N VAL A 405 15.53 5.80 -39.68
CA VAL A 405 14.61 6.94 -39.69
C VAL A 405 15.23 8.07 -38.88
N ASP A 406 15.35 9.24 -39.49
CA ASP A 406 15.75 10.47 -38.81
C ASP A 406 14.53 11.10 -38.12
N LEU A 407 14.50 10.99 -36.79
CA LEU A 407 13.39 11.44 -35.96
C LEU A 407 13.26 12.97 -35.95
N GLU A 408 14.32 13.71 -36.25
CA GLU A 408 14.25 15.16 -36.33
C GLU A 408 13.64 15.59 -37.66
N LYS A 409 14.14 15.05 -38.77
CA LYS A 409 13.62 15.38 -40.12
C LYS A 409 12.15 15.00 -40.28
N ILE A 410 11.71 13.87 -39.73
CA ILE A 410 10.30 13.45 -39.88
C ILE A 410 9.32 14.40 -39.18
N THR A 411 9.76 15.11 -38.12
CA THR A 411 8.93 16.13 -37.44
C THR A 411 8.74 17.39 -38.28
N TRP A 412 9.66 17.72 -39.19
CA TRP A 412 9.56 18.88 -40.09
C TRP A 412 8.39 18.78 -41.08
N LEU A 413 7.86 17.58 -41.31
CA LEU A 413 6.63 17.38 -42.08
C LEU A 413 5.43 18.14 -41.49
N LYS A 414 5.40 18.35 -40.17
CA LYS A 414 4.31 19.10 -39.51
C LYS A 414 4.42 20.60 -39.69
N THR A 415 5.63 21.10 -39.94
CA THR A 415 5.89 22.53 -40.11
C THR A 415 5.96 22.94 -41.59
N GLY A 416 5.84 21.99 -42.52
CA GLY A 416 5.97 22.24 -43.97
C GLY A 416 7.40 22.60 -44.39
N GLY A 417 8.42 22.13 -43.65
CA GLY A 417 9.82 22.50 -43.87
C GLY A 417 10.55 21.70 -44.95
N LEU A 418 9.87 20.76 -45.63
CA LEU A 418 10.42 19.92 -46.68
C LEU A 418 9.53 20.03 -47.93
N ASP A 419 10.14 20.18 -49.10
CA ASP A 419 9.41 20.21 -50.37
C ASP A 419 8.80 18.83 -50.69
N SER A 420 7.65 18.80 -51.36
CA SER A 420 6.92 17.54 -51.63
C SER A 420 7.76 16.51 -52.40
N SER A 421 8.72 16.94 -53.23
CA SER A 421 9.68 16.08 -53.93
C SER A 421 10.75 15.49 -53.01
N GLU A 422 11.23 16.24 -52.00
CA GLU A 422 12.19 15.75 -51.02
C GLU A 422 11.54 14.75 -50.06
N VAL A 423 10.30 15.01 -49.66
CA VAL A 423 9.50 14.10 -48.83
C VAL A 423 9.30 12.75 -49.52
N ALA A 424 8.98 12.77 -50.82
CA ALA A 424 8.82 11.57 -51.63
C ALA A 424 10.14 10.79 -51.79
N ALA A 425 11.27 11.50 -52.01
CA ALA A 425 12.59 10.87 -52.12
C ALA A 425 13.07 10.23 -50.79
N LEU A 426 12.65 10.79 -49.66
CA LEU A 426 12.95 10.26 -48.33
C LEU A 426 11.96 9.21 -47.83
N GLY A 427 10.85 8.97 -48.54
CA GLY A 427 9.84 7.98 -48.14
C GLY A 427 9.11 8.31 -46.83
N TYR A 428 9.12 9.56 -46.35
CA TYR A 428 8.45 9.97 -45.10
C TYR A 428 7.02 10.45 -45.36
N SER A 429 6.11 10.19 -44.42
CA SER A 429 4.75 10.75 -44.42
C SER A 429 4.20 10.87 -43.00
N VAL A 430 3.23 11.75 -42.79
CA VAL A 430 2.58 11.97 -41.48
C VAL A 430 1.06 11.93 -41.63
N LYS A 431 0.37 11.25 -40.70
CA LYS A 431 -1.09 11.23 -40.59
C LYS A 431 -1.50 11.78 -39.22
N GLY A 432 -2.46 12.71 -39.18
CA GLY A 432 -2.92 13.36 -37.95
C GLY A 432 -1.86 14.26 -37.31
N ASN A 433 -1.80 14.29 -35.98
CA ASN A 433 -0.80 15.04 -35.22
C ASN A 433 -0.10 14.13 -34.18
N PRO A 434 0.78 13.20 -34.62
CA PRO A 434 1.52 12.30 -33.72
C PRO A 434 2.41 13.05 -32.72
N SER A 435 3.04 12.39 -31.75
CA SER A 435 4.11 13.02 -30.96
C SER A 435 5.19 12.02 -30.58
N LEU A 436 6.45 12.36 -30.84
CA LEU A 436 7.62 11.59 -30.36
C LEU A 436 7.68 11.47 -28.83
N THR A 437 7.00 12.36 -28.08
CA THR A 437 6.95 12.28 -26.61
C THR A 437 6.00 11.19 -26.09
N SER A 438 5.15 10.63 -26.96
CA SER A 438 4.09 9.71 -26.58
C SER A 438 3.84 8.64 -27.65
N ILE A 439 4.89 7.90 -28.00
CA ILE A 439 4.79 6.74 -28.89
C ILE A 439 4.17 5.57 -28.12
N LYS A 440 2.99 5.14 -28.53
CA LYS A 440 2.24 4.03 -27.93
C LYS A 440 2.01 2.90 -28.91
N ARG A 441 1.96 3.16 -30.21
CA ARG A 441 1.76 2.16 -31.26
C ARG A 441 2.95 2.14 -32.20
N LEU A 442 3.47 0.95 -32.46
CA LEU A 442 4.45 0.65 -33.50
C LEU A 442 3.79 -0.28 -34.51
N GLU A 443 4.02 -0.08 -35.79
CA GLU A 443 3.43 -0.86 -36.85
C GLU A 443 4.45 -1.10 -37.96
N LEU A 444 4.59 -2.34 -38.39
CA LEU A 444 5.58 -2.82 -39.35
C LEU A 444 4.83 -3.55 -40.46
N GLY A 445 5.29 -3.45 -41.70
CA GLY A 445 4.64 -4.16 -42.77
C GLY A 445 5.37 -4.09 -44.09
N VAL A 446 4.65 -4.56 -45.10
CA VAL A 446 5.12 -4.69 -46.48
C VAL A 446 4.10 -4.05 -47.40
N ALA A 447 4.56 -3.39 -48.45
CA ALA A 447 3.71 -2.82 -49.49
C ALA A 447 4.17 -3.31 -50.86
N ASN A 448 3.21 -3.63 -51.72
CA ASN A 448 3.48 -3.95 -53.12
C ASN A 448 3.59 -2.63 -53.92
N PRO A 449 4.79 -2.26 -54.39
CA PRO A 449 4.99 -1.02 -55.14
C PRO A 449 4.48 -1.10 -56.58
N ASP A 450 4.16 -2.31 -57.10
CA ASP A 450 3.62 -2.47 -58.43
C ASP A 450 2.21 -1.86 -58.51
N THR A 451 1.90 -1.24 -59.64
CA THR A 451 0.58 -0.66 -59.95
C THR A 451 -0.11 -1.36 -61.12
N ALA A 452 0.55 -2.35 -61.75
CA ALA A 452 0.12 -2.93 -63.01
C ALA A 452 -0.46 -4.33 -62.85
N TRP A 453 0.33 -5.39 -62.54
CA TRP A 453 -0.21 -6.78 -62.67
C TRP A 453 0.43 -7.89 -61.81
N SER A 454 1.44 -7.64 -60.97
CA SER A 454 2.10 -8.72 -60.20
C SER A 454 1.62 -8.83 -58.75
N TYR A 455 1.15 -10.03 -58.39
CA TYR A 455 0.99 -10.44 -57.00
C TYR A 455 2.35 -10.77 -56.41
N ILE A 456 2.61 -10.35 -55.17
CA ILE A 456 3.86 -10.68 -54.48
C ILE A 456 3.59 -11.59 -53.28
N SER A 457 4.44 -12.60 -53.13
CA SER A 457 4.47 -13.50 -51.97
C SER A 457 5.90 -13.61 -51.47
N GLY A 458 6.07 -13.71 -50.16
CA GLY A 458 7.39 -13.74 -49.55
C GLY A 458 7.39 -13.63 -48.03
N GLU A 459 8.59 -13.58 -47.47
CA GLU A 459 8.80 -13.28 -46.06
C GLU A 459 9.88 -12.21 -45.87
N ILE A 460 9.67 -11.34 -44.88
CA ILE A 460 10.63 -10.32 -44.44
C ILE A 460 10.86 -10.49 -42.94
N TRP A 461 12.11 -10.39 -42.49
CA TRP A 461 12.45 -10.50 -41.06
C TRP A 461 12.82 -9.14 -40.51
N VAL A 462 12.30 -8.77 -39.35
CA VAL A 462 12.56 -7.49 -38.67
C VAL A 462 13.19 -7.73 -37.31
N ASP A 463 14.34 -7.10 -37.09
CA ASP A 463 15.12 -7.26 -35.86
C ASP A 463 15.71 -5.93 -35.36
N GLU A 464 16.13 -5.89 -34.09
CA GLU A 464 16.92 -4.81 -33.48
C GLU A 464 16.34 -3.40 -33.64
N LEU A 465 15.04 -3.26 -33.39
CA LEU A 465 14.39 -1.95 -33.33
C LEU A 465 14.95 -1.14 -32.14
N SER A 466 15.81 -0.18 -32.45
CA SER A 466 16.64 0.55 -31.50
C SER A 466 16.63 2.05 -31.75
N LEU A 467 16.70 2.81 -30.66
CA LEU A 467 16.94 4.25 -30.71
C LEU A 467 18.44 4.51 -30.57
N THR A 468 18.99 5.27 -31.51
CA THR A 468 20.43 5.52 -31.65
C THR A 468 20.70 7.01 -31.75
N ASN A 469 21.98 7.39 -31.67
CA ASN A 469 22.42 8.79 -31.64
C ASN A 469 21.70 9.58 -30.54
N ALA A 470 21.93 9.16 -29.28
CA ALA A 470 21.44 9.90 -28.13
C ALA A 470 21.94 11.35 -28.20
N ARG A 471 21.04 12.31 -27.98
CA ARG A 471 21.38 13.74 -28.04
C ARG A 471 22.38 14.09 -26.92
N ASP A 472 23.56 14.52 -27.32
CA ASP A 472 24.70 14.83 -26.45
C ASP A 472 25.01 16.35 -26.37
N GLN A 473 23.96 17.17 -26.42
CA GLN A 473 24.09 18.63 -26.35
C GLN A 473 24.60 19.09 -24.98
N THR A 474 25.49 20.08 -24.99
CA THR A 474 26.04 20.66 -23.76
C THR A 474 25.03 21.60 -23.10
N GLY A 475 24.64 21.29 -21.86
CA GLY A 475 23.84 22.18 -21.02
C GLY A 475 24.69 22.98 -20.04
N LEU A 476 24.43 24.28 -19.92
CA LEU A 476 25.08 25.15 -18.92
C LEU A 476 24.10 25.53 -17.82
N ALA A 477 24.58 25.55 -16.57
CA ALA A 477 23.88 26.18 -15.47
C ALA A 477 24.83 27.14 -14.74
N GLY A 478 24.33 28.32 -14.41
CA GLY A 478 25.04 29.33 -13.67
C GLY A 478 24.17 29.90 -12.57
N ARG A 479 24.78 30.15 -11.41
CA ARG A 479 24.16 30.88 -10.31
C ARG A 479 25.08 32.00 -9.87
N ILE A 480 24.53 33.19 -9.76
CA ILE A 480 25.16 34.35 -9.14
C ILE A 480 24.32 34.66 -7.90
N SER A 481 24.98 34.77 -6.75
CA SER A 481 24.35 35.14 -5.49
C SER A 481 25.20 36.23 -4.86
N VAL A 482 24.57 37.35 -4.53
CA VAL A 482 25.22 38.52 -3.93
C VAL A 482 24.46 38.88 -2.67
N ASP A 483 25.15 38.87 -1.54
CA ASP A 483 24.60 39.27 -0.24
C ASP A 483 25.39 40.48 0.27
N GLY A 484 24.70 41.50 0.79
CA GLY A 484 25.32 42.71 1.34
C GLY A 484 24.51 43.27 2.50
N GLY A 485 25.21 43.67 3.57
CA GLY A 485 24.63 44.34 4.73
C GLY A 485 25.25 45.73 4.92
N PHE A 486 24.41 46.73 5.22
CA PHE A 486 24.81 48.12 5.41
C PHE A 486 24.45 48.58 6.82
N ALA A 487 25.47 48.64 7.70
CA ALA A 487 25.43 49.28 9.02
C ALA A 487 24.17 48.95 9.86
N ASP A 488 23.80 47.67 9.93
CA ASP A 488 22.60 47.15 10.62
C ASP A 488 21.24 47.74 10.16
N LEU A 489 21.21 48.62 9.15
CA LEU A 489 20.03 49.34 8.66
C LEU A 489 19.36 48.61 7.49
N PHE A 490 20.15 48.05 6.58
CA PHE A 490 19.65 47.45 5.35
C PHE A 490 20.45 46.20 4.99
N ASP A 491 19.73 45.10 4.76
CA ASP A 491 20.29 43.86 4.25
C ASP A 491 19.70 43.60 2.85
N MET A 492 20.54 43.25 1.88
CA MET A 492 20.12 43.00 0.50
C MET A 492 20.69 41.69 -0.01
N SER A 493 19.85 40.86 -0.63
CA SER A 493 20.28 39.69 -1.37
C SER A 493 19.76 39.70 -2.80
N VAL A 494 20.64 39.36 -3.74
CA VAL A 494 20.33 39.24 -5.17
C VAL A 494 20.76 37.86 -5.62
N ASP A 495 19.79 37.06 -6.07
CA ASP A 495 20.04 35.76 -6.70
C ASP A 495 19.62 35.81 -8.17
N TYR A 496 20.54 35.39 -9.03
CA TYR A 496 20.29 35.13 -10.45
C TYR A 496 20.68 33.68 -10.74
N THR A 497 19.74 32.89 -11.25
CA THR A 497 20.04 31.54 -11.72
C THR A 497 19.59 31.39 -13.16
N LYS A 498 20.45 30.79 -13.97
CA LYS A 498 20.15 30.40 -15.35
C LYS A 498 20.49 28.92 -15.50
N LYS A 499 19.52 28.11 -15.90
CA LYS A 499 19.70 26.68 -16.20
C LYS A 499 19.23 26.43 -17.64
N GLY A 500 20.13 25.96 -18.49
CA GLY A 500 19.80 25.58 -19.87
C GLY A 500 18.95 24.30 -19.95
N SER A 501 18.24 24.11 -21.06
CA SER A 501 17.32 22.97 -21.28
C SER A 501 18.01 21.60 -21.19
N GLU A 502 19.27 21.54 -21.61
CA GLU A 502 20.07 20.31 -21.67
C GLU A 502 20.88 20.06 -20.39
N PHE A 503 20.80 20.97 -19.39
CA PHE A 503 21.56 20.79 -18.14
C PHE A 503 20.92 19.71 -17.26
N ARG A 504 21.74 18.73 -16.87
CA ARG A 504 21.38 17.62 -15.98
C ARG A 504 22.43 17.44 -14.88
N THR A 505 21.98 17.03 -13.71
CA THR A 505 22.87 16.60 -12.62
C THR A 505 23.34 15.15 -12.81
N LEU A 506 24.37 14.70 -12.07
CA LEU A 506 24.93 13.33 -12.20
C LEU A 506 23.91 12.19 -11.98
N ARG A 507 22.75 12.48 -11.36
CA ARG A 507 21.67 11.50 -11.13
C ARG A 507 20.57 11.56 -12.18
N GLU A 508 20.45 12.67 -12.91
CA GLU A 508 19.39 12.87 -13.88
C GLU A 508 19.79 12.26 -15.22
N LYS A 509 18.95 11.37 -15.75
CA LYS A 509 19.19 10.75 -17.06
C LYS A 509 19.02 11.76 -18.21
N ARG A 510 18.12 12.74 -18.06
CA ARG A 510 17.78 13.76 -19.07
C ARG A 510 17.69 15.16 -18.50
N GLY A 511 17.86 16.17 -19.35
CA GLY A 511 17.65 17.58 -19.03
C GLY A 511 16.17 17.93 -18.81
N SER A 512 15.90 19.14 -18.35
CA SER A 512 14.52 19.62 -18.13
C SER A 512 13.75 19.88 -19.42
N GLY A 513 14.43 19.96 -20.58
CA GLY A 513 13.82 20.32 -21.87
C GLY A 513 13.30 21.76 -21.90
N ARG A 514 13.69 22.59 -20.91
CA ARG A 514 13.30 24.00 -20.75
C ARG A 514 14.46 24.81 -20.21
N GLU A 515 14.70 25.98 -20.78
CA GLU A 515 15.63 26.96 -20.23
C GLU A 515 14.91 27.77 -19.16
N ASP A 516 15.41 27.69 -17.93
CA ASP A 516 14.82 28.35 -16.77
C ASP A 516 15.73 29.49 -16.29
N ILE A 517 15.15 30.68 -16.18
CA ILE A 517 15.80 31.89 -15.66
C ILE A 517 15.03 32.33 -14.43
N SER A 518 15.70 32.39 -13.29
CA SER A 518 15.15 32.98 -12.06
C SER A 518 15.97 34.18 -11.61
N ARG A 519 15.26 35.24 -11.22
CA ARG A 519 15.81 36.48 -10.69
C ARG A 519 15.08 36.76 -9.40
N SER A 520 15.78 36.91 -8.29
CA SER A 520 15.17 37.36 -7.05
C SER A 520 16.03 38.40 -6.36
N ILE A 521 15.40 39.51 -6.00
CA ILE A 521 15.98 40.58 -5.20
C ILE A 521 15.19 40.62 -3.90
N ARG A 522 15.87 40.55 -2.76
CA ARG A 522 15.28 40.75 -1.44
C ARG A 522 16.02 41.86 -0.73
N GLY A 523 15.28 42.69 -0.03
CA GLY A 523 15.82 43.79 0.76
C GLY A 523 15.06 43.88 2.08
N ASP A 524 15.79 43.90 3.17
CA ASP A 524 15.24 44.02 4.52
C ASP A 524 15.72 45.33 5.14
N LEU A 525 14.81 46.29 5.28
CA LEU A 525 15.05 47.63 5.83
C LEU A 525 14.61 47.68 7.29
N LYS A 526 15.51 48.03 8.22
CA LYS A 526 15.20 48.23 9.64
C LYS A 526 14.97 49.71 9.92
N LEU A 527 13.78 50.23 9.58
CA LEU A 527 13.47 51.67 9.68
C LEU A 527 13.53 52.21 11.12
N ASP A 528 13.49 51.34 12.12
CA ASP A 528 13.69 51.72 13.51
C ASP A 528 15.07 52.31 13.82
N ARG A 529 16.11 51.99 13.04
CA ARG A 529 17.44 52.57 13.21
C ARG A 529 17.53 54.05 12.82
N LEU A 530 16.50 54.60 12.15
CA LEU A 530 16.38 56.03 11.84
C LEU A 530 15.63 56.82 12.92
N LEU A 531 15.04 56.14 13.91
CA LEU A 531 14.30 56.75 15.01
C LEU A 531 15.16 56.76 16.28
N PRO A 532 14.93 57.68 17.23
CA PRO A 532 15.66 57.70 18.50
C PRO A 532 15.50 56.38 19.27
N GLU A 533 16.59 55.80 19.77
CA GLU A 533 16.58 54.51 20.49
C GLU A 533 15.62 54.51 21.69
N GLY A 534 15.45 55.66 22.37
CA GLY A 534 14.53 55.83 23.50
C GLY A 534 13.05 55.59 23.16
N TRP A 535 12.66 55.67 21.88
CA TRP A 535 11.29 55.34 21.45
C TRP A 535 11.02 53.83 21.45
N GLY A 536 12.07 53.01 21.38
CA GLY A 536 12.01 51.54 21.42
C GLY A 536 11.06 50.94 20.37
N VAL A 537 10.90 51.58 19.22
CA VAL A 537 10.04 51.13 18.12
C VAL A 537 10.85 50.18 17.22
N SER A 538 10.20 49.20 16.59
CA SER A 538 10.80 48.24 15.66
C SER A 538 9.92 48.18 14.41
N ILE A 539 10.49 48.56 13.26
CA ILE A 539 9.78 48.64 11.97
C ILE A 539 10.63 48.00 10.87
N PRO A 540 10.71 46.65 10.84
CA PRO A 540 11.34 45.98 9.72
C PRO A 540 10.37 45.98 8.52
N VAL A 541 10.92 46.32 7.36
CA VAL A 541 10.25 46.35 6.06
C VAL A 541 11.01 45.43 5.12
N GLY A 542 10.42 44.27 4.85
CA GLY A 542 10.93 43.31 3.86
C GLY A 542 10.32 43.60 2.49
N LEU A 543 11.15 43.78 1.49
CA LEU A 543 10.77 43.95 0.09
C LEU A 543 11.36 42.80 -0.70
N SER A 544 10.55 42.12 -1.50
CA SER A 544 11.05 41.09 -2.42
C SER A 544 10.46 41.26 -3.81
N TRP A 545 11.31 41.13 -4.82
CA TRP A 545 10.90 40.98 -6.20
C TRP A 545 11.46 39.67 -6.74
N GLU A 546 10.61 38.88 -7.38
CA GLU A 546 10.99 37.60 -7.97
C GLU A 546 10.41 37.50 -9.37
N GLU A 547 11.24 37.18 -10.35
CA GLU A 547 10.85 36.86 -11.72
C GLU A 547 11.36 35.46 -12.06
N ARG A 548 10.46 34.61 -12.54
CA ARG A 548 10.80 33.30 -13.10
C ARG A 548 10.31 33.23 -14.52
N THR A 549 11.20 32.93 -15.45
CA THR A 549 10.87 32.76 -16.86
C THR A 549 11.38 31.40 -17.32
N SER A 550 10.51 30.63 -17.96
CA SER A 550 10.85 29.34 -18.57
C SER A 550 10.57 29.40 -20.06
N PHE A 551 11.53 28.96 -20.86
CA PHE A 551 11.44 28.83 -22.31
C PHE A 551 11.44 27.35 -22.66
N PRO A 552 10.33 26.79 -23.16
CA PRO A 552 10.30 25.40 -23.57
C PRO A 552 11.11 25.20 -24.84
N ARG A 553 11.82 24.07 -24.95
CA ARG A 553 12.54 23.69 -26.18
C ARG A 553 11.58 23.22 -27.28
N LEU A 554 10.58 22.45 -26.89
CA LEU A 554 9.57 21.89 -27.78
C LEU A 554 8.29 22.73 -27.74
N MET A 555 7.57 22.76 -28.84
CA MET A 555 6.25 23.38 -28.89
C MET A 555 5.31 22.67 -27.88
N PRO A 556 4.52 23.39 -27.07
CA PRO A 556 3.63 22.74 -26.10
C PRO A 556 2.70 21.75 -26.79
N PHE A 557 2.60 20.54 -26.24
CA PHE A 557 1.80 19.43 -26.80
C PHE A 557 2.27 18.95 -28.18
N SER A 558 3.54 19.17 -28.52
CA SER A 558 4.15 18.76 -29.78
C SER A 558 5.61 18.35 -29.57
N ASP A 559 6.17 17.70 -30.57
CA ASP A 559 7.55 17.20 -30.68
C ASP A 559 8.43 18.08 -31.58
N VAL A 560 7.87 19.17 -32.10
CA VAL A 560 8.58 20.13 -32.94
C VAL A 560 9.49 21.02 -32.08
N VAL A 561 10.77 21.07 -32.44
CA VAL A 561 11.74 21.99 -31.84
C VAL A 561 11.40 23.42 -32.24
N LEU A 562 11.25 24.31 -31.26
CA LEU A 562 10.89 25.70 -31.51
C LEU A 562 12.07 26.48 -32.10
N SER A 563 11.84 27.12 -33.25
CA SER A 563 12.78 28.10 -33.81
C SER A 563 12.82 29.41 -33.01
N ASP A 564 11.69 29.80 -32.42
CA ASP A 564 11.58 30.94 -31.50
C ASP A 564 10.86 30.53 -30.19
N PRO A 565 11.62 30.07 -29.18
CA PRO A 565 11.09 29.70 -27.86
C PRO A 565 10.38 30.85 -27.12
N GLN A 566 10.58 32.11 -27.51
CA GLN A 566 9.97 33.27 -26.84
C GLN A 566 8.44 33.27 -26.95
N ARG A 567 7.89 32.77 -28.06
CA ARG A 567 6.44 32.72 -28.30
C ARG A 567 5.68 31.86 -27.29
N TYR A 568 6.35 30.86 -26.70
CA TYR A 568 5.76 29.91 -25.77
C TYR A 568 6.32 30.07 -24.33
N ARG A 569 6.93 31.21 -24.03
CA ARG A 569 7.50 31.48 -22.71
C ARG A 569 6.43 31.44 -21.63
N THR A 570 6.80 30.90 -20.47
CA THR A 570 6.03 31.04 -19.23
C THR A 570 6.78 31.97 -18.29
N SER A 571 6.21 33.12 -17.95
CA SER A 571 6.83 34.08 -17.03
C SER A 571 5.92 34.34 -15.84
N THR A 572 6.50 34.40 -14.64
CA THR A 572 5.82 34.81 -13.42
C THR A 572 6.65 35.86 -12.71
N GLN A 573 6.05 37.00 -12.42
CA GLN A 573 6.62 38.10 -11.66
C GLN A 573 5.85 38.27 -10.36
N ARG A 574 6.55 38.29 -9.23
CA ARG A 574 5.99 38.41 -7.89
C ARG A 574 6.67 39.54 -7.14
N HIS A 575 5.87 40.44 -6.59
CA HIS A 575 6.28 41.50 -5.68
C HIS A 575 5.69 41.20 -4.31
N THR A 576 6.52 41.26 -3.27
CA THR A 576 6.09 41.16 -1.87
C THR A 576 6.62 42.36 -1.10
N ALA A 577 5.76 42.97 -0.29
CA ALA A 577 6.15 43.97 0.70
C ALA A 577 5.55 43.58 2.04
N ASP A 578 6.42 43.30 3.01
CA ASP A 578 6.07 42.93 4.37
C ASP A 578 6.51 44.06 5.31
N ILE A 579 5.54 44.77 5.87
CA ILE A 579 5.77 45.84 6.83
C ILE A 579 5.29 45.35 8.18
N SER A 580 6.11 45.45 9.22
CA SER A 580 5.64 45.21 10.59
C SER A 580 5.98 46.36 11.50
N PHE A 581 5.17 46.54 12.53
CA PHE A 581 5.33 47.58 13.53
C PHE A 581 5.17 46.96 14.91
N ARG A 582 6.13 47.20 15.79
CA ARG A 582 6.04 46.84 17.20
C ARG A 582 6.80 47.83 18.05
N LYS A 583 6.18 48.31 19.13
CA LYS A 583 6.88 49.06 20.18
C LYS A 583 7.33 48.11 21.30
N ARG A 584 8.61 48.17 21.67
CA ARG A 584 9.28 47.30 22.65
C ARG A 584 9.49 47.99 24.01
N SER A 585 9.61 49.32 24.04
CA SER A 585 9.82 50.08 25.29
C SER A 585 8.51 50.40 26.00
N THR A 586 8.57 50.48 27.33
CA THR A 586 7.47 50.96 28.17
C THR A 586 7.63 52.47 28.41
N SER A 587 6.66 53.26 27.93
CA SER A 587 6.61 54.70 28.10
C SER A 587 6.26 55.07 29.55
N SER A 588 6.85 56.16 30.04
CA SER A 588 6.53 56.73 31.36
C SER A 588 5.13 57.34 31.43
N ASN A 589 4.58 57.83 30.31
CA ASN A 589 3.23 58.38 30.23
C ASN A 589 2.16 57.25 30.28
N PRO A 590 1.26 57.24 31.28
CA PRO A 590 0.24 56.20 31.44
C PRO A 590 -0.70 56.04 30.24
N LEU A 591 -1.03 57.15 29.54
CA LEU A 591 -1.90 57.13 28.37
C LEU A 591 -1.23 56.45 27.18
N ILE A 592 0.05 56.74 26.93
CA ILE A 592 0.85 56.10 25.87
C ILE A 592 1.12 54.63 26.23
N GLY A 593 1.32 54.36 27.52
CA GLY A 593 1.49 53.01 28.07
C GLY A 593 0.25 52.12 27.97
N LEU A 594 -0.95 52.71 27.91
CA LEU A 594 -2.22 52.01 27.70
C LEU A 594 -2.60 51.90 26.22
N THR A 595 -2.18 52.84 25.37
CA THR A 595 -2.56 52.89 23.94
C THR A 595 -1.46 52.31 23.04
N PHE A 596 -0.37 53.02 22.79
CA PHE A 596 0.62 52.70 21.76
C PHE A 596 1.61 51.60 22.14
N ASP A 597 1.99 51.48 23.41
CA ASP A 597 2.98 50.47 23.86
C ASP A 597 2.51 49.01 23.72
N ARG A 598 1.21 48.82 23.50
CA ARG A 598 0.54 47.51 23.52
C ARG A 598 0.05 47.07 22.16
N ILE A 599 0.33 47.87 21.13
CA ILE A 599 -0.09 47.61 19.75
C ILE A 599 1.06 46.98 18.97
N SER A 600 0.72 45.97 18.18
CA SER A 600 1.57 45.45 17.13
C SER A 600 0.75 45.29 15.85
N GLY A 601 1.36 45.63 14.72
CA GLY A 601 0.72 45.60 13.43
C GLY A 601 1.63 44.94 12.39
N SER A 602 1.03 44.34 11.38
CA SER A 602 1.75 43.91 10.18
C SER A 602 0.86 44.06 8.95
N LEU A 603 1.48 44.36 7.82
CA LEU A 603 0.84 44.46 6.52
C LEU A 603 1.70 43.69 5.53
N SER A 604 1.14 42.65 4.93
CA SER A 604 1.77 41.89 3.85
C SER A 604 1.02 42.16 2.56
N VAL A 605 1.74 42.65 1.55
CA VAL A 605 1.23 42.97 0.23
C VAL A 605 1.93 42.08 -0.78
N VAL A 606 1.18 41.18 -1.41
CA VAL A 606 1.66 40.33 -2.49
C VAL A 606 0.94 40.70 -3.77
N ARG A 607 1.69 40.94 -4.85
CA ARG A 607 1.16 41.06 -6.21
C ARG A 607 1.90 40.12 -7.13
N GLN A 608 1.17 39.37 -7.93
CA GLN A 608 1.75 38.43 -8.88
C GLN A 608 1.12 38.65 -10.26
N LYS A 609 1.96 38.67 -11.28
CA LYS A 609 1.57 38.65 -12.68
C LYS A 609 2.19 37.42 -13.33
N GLY A 610 1.43 36.75 -14.18
CA GLY A 610 1.88 35.56 -14.87
C GLY A 610 1.41 35.55 -16.31
N VAL A 611 2.24 35.01 -17.19
CA VAL A 611 1.97 34.80 -18.61
C VAL A 611 2.34 33.37 -18.93
N SER A 612 1.46 32.63 -19.57
CA SER A 612 1.73 31.29 -20.12
C SER A 612 0.95 31.06 -21.42
N PRO A 613 1.30 30.03 -22.22
CA PRO A 613 0.55 29.68 -23.43
C PRO A 613 -0.93 29.35 -23.18
N GLU A 614 -1.26 28.76 -22.03
CA GLU A 614 -2.64 28.45 -21.63
C GLU A 614 -3.38 29.66 -21.05
N ARG A 615 -2.65 30.57 -20.42
CA ARG A 615 -3.19 31.77 -19.76
C ARG A 615 -2.36 32.98 -20.19
N PRO A 616 -2.71 33.63 -21.30
CA PRO A 616 -1.96 34.77 -21.83
C PRO A 616 -1.80 35.93 -20.84
N SER A 617 -2.74 36.07 -19.90
CA SER A 617 -2.62 37.00 -18.78
C SER A 617 -3.21 36.40 -17.52
N SER A 618 -2.47 36.45 -16.43
CA SER A 618 -2.94 36.12 -15.09
C SER A 618 -2.41 37.13 -14.09
N GLU A 619 -3.28 37.61 -13.21
CA GLU A 619 -2.95 38.58 -12.18
C GLU A 619 -3.56 38.12 -10.86
N SER A 620 -2.80 38.24 -9.78
CA SER A 620 -3.34 38.04 -8.44
C SER A 620 -2.75 39.03 -7.46
N TYR A 621 -3.52 39.36 -6.44
CA TYR A 621 -3.11 40.22 -5.35
C TYR A 621 -3.58 39.66 -4.03
N SER A 622 -2.84 39.94 -2.96
CA SER A 622 -3.22 39.64 -1.60
C SER A 622 -2.72 40.74 -0.67
N TYR A 623 -3.64 41.37 0.04
CA TYR A 623 -3.38 42.32 1.10
C TYR A 623 -3.82 41.69 2.41
N ILE A 624 -2.87 41.48 3.31
CA ILE A 624 -3.11 40.88 4.62
C ILE A 624 -2.64 41.87 5.68
N GLY A 625 -3.59 42.56 6.31
CA GLY A 625 -3.35 43.38 7.48
C GLY A 625 -3.60 42.56 8.74
N SER A 626 -2.70 42.60 9.72
CA SER A 626 -2.93 42.03 11.04
C SER A 626 -2.65 43.09 12.10
N PHE A 627 -3.56 43.21 13.05
CA PHE A 627 -3.47 44.14 14.18
C PHE A 627 -3.68 43.35 15.47
N ARG A 628 -2.86 43.63 16.49
CA ARG A 628 -2.96 43.00 17.80
C ARG A 628 -2.77 44.06 18.88
N TYR A 629 -3.65 44.01 19.87
CA TYR A 629 -3.68 44.91 21.01
C TYR A 629 -3.69 44.12 22.32
N ASP A 630 -2.68 44.35 23.15
CA ASP A 630 -2.51 43.70 24.46
C ASP A 630 -3.02 44.58 25.60
N LEU A 631 -4.28 44.39 25.96
CA LEU A 631 -4.96 45.06 27.05
C LEU A 631 -4.69 44.41 28.42
N SER A 632 -3.72 43.50 28.53
CA SER A 632 -3.42 42.82 29.79
C SER A 632 -2.96 43.83 30.86
N PRO A 633 -3.62 43.91 32.04
CA PRO A 633 -3.19 44.76 33.14
C PRO A 633 -1.74 44.50 33.54
N ARG A 634 -0.93 45.57 33.69
CA ARG A 634 0.49 45.48 34.10
C ARG A 634 0.66 45.40 35.61
N THR A 635 -0.30 45.96 36.37
CA THR A 635 -0.33 45.89 37.83
C THR A 635 -1.40 44.92 38.27
N ASP A 636 -1.01 44.02 39.14
CA ASP A 636 -1.92 43.09 39.79
C ASP A 636 -2.57 43.80 40.98
N ARG A 637 -3.88 44.05 40.92
CA ARG A 637 -4.62 44.69 42.02
C ARG A 637 -5.54 43.66 42.65
N SER A 638 -5.39 43.48 43.96
CA SER A 638 -6.19 42.58 44.76
C SER A 638 -6.69 43.26 46.04
N PHE A 639 -7.75 42.71 46.62
CA PHE A 639 -8.17 43.01 47.99
C PHE A 639 -8.51 41.71 48.72
N SER A 640 -8.38 41.69 50.04
CA SER A 640 -8.69 40.50 50.83
C SER A 640 -10.20 40.28 50.93
N LEU A 641 -10.68 39.11 50.53
CA LEU A 641 -12.07 38.69 50.60
C LEU A 641 -12.12 37.22 51.07
N PHE A 642 -12.78 36.95 52.21
CA PHE A 642 -12.85 35.62 52.83
C PHE A 642 -11.48 34.96 53.10
N GLY A 643 -10.48 35.74 53.51
CA GLY A 643 -9.12 35.22 53.79
C GLY A 643 -8.34 34.81 52.54
N SER A 644 -8.82 35.15 51.34
CA SER A 644 -8.15 34.96 50.05
C SER A 644 -8.01 36.29 49.31
N GLU A 645 -6.95 36.45 48.52
CA GLU A 645 -6.78 37.64 47.69
C GLU A 645 -7.66 37.57 46.43
N PHE A 646 -8.63 38.48 46.34
CA PHE A 646 -9.50 38.62 45.17
C PHE A 646 -8.89 39.57 44.14
N HIS A 647 -8.58 39.06 42.95
CA HIS A 647 -8.01 39.80 41.83
C HIS A 647 -9.11 40.16 40.82
N TYR A 648 -9.63 41.39 40.89
CA TYR A 648 -10.77 41.80 40.07
C TYR A 648 -10.43 42.07 38.60
N LEU A 649 -9.14 42.21 38.26
CA LEU A 649 -8.67 42.42 36.88
C LEU A 649 -8.23 41.09 36.22
N PRO A 650 -8.41 40.92 34.90
CA PRO A 650 -7.89 39.77 34.17
C PRO A 650 -6.36 39.77 34.15
N LYS A 651 -5.74 38.59 34.13
CA LYS A 651 -4.29 38.43 33.94
C LYS A 651 -3.88 38.64 32.49
N LYS A 652 -4.78 38.29 31.55
CA LYS A 652 -4.57 38.48 30.12
C LYS A 652 -5.85 38.97 29.47
N LEU A 653 -5.75 40.02 28.66
CA LEU A 653 -6.80 40.46 27.76
C LEU A 653 -6.16 40.88 26.45
N SER A 654 -6.37 40.12 25.40
CA SER A 654 -5.76 40.40 24.09
C SER A 654 -6.80 40.36 23.00
N PHE A 655 -6.74 41.34 22.11
CA PHE A 655 -7.55 41.39 20.89
C PHE A 655 -6.61 41.35 19.70
N SER A 656 -6.92 40.53 18.70
CA SER A 656 -6.25 40.59 17.40
C SER A 656 -7.25 40.46 16.28
N THR A 657 -7.03 41.21 15.22
CA THR A 657 -7.82 41.15 13.99
C THR A 657 -6.90 40.97 12.80
N LYS A 658 -7.32 40.18 11.83
CA LYS A 658 -6.61 39.94 10.58
C LYS A 658 -7.57 40.14 9.42
N ILE A 659 -7.28 41.11 8.58
CA ILE A 659 -8.07 41.43 7.40
C ILE A 659 -7.31 40.90 6.18
N LYS A 660 -7.97 40.06 5.39
CA LYS A 660 -7.43 39.52 4.14
C LYS A 660 -8.32 39.99 2.99
N ASN A 661 -7.73 40.75 2.07
CA ASN A 661 -8.33 41.09 0.78
C ASN A 661 -7.47 40.48 -0.32
N ALA A 662 -7.99 39.48 -1.01
CA ALA A 662 -7.28 38.79 -2.08
C ALA A 662 -8.14 38.67 -3.33
N GLY A 663 -7.52 38.77 -4.49
CA GLY A 663 -8.19 38.56 -5.76
C GLY A 663 -7.27 37.92 -6.78
N SER A 664 -7.88 37.22 -7.73
CA SER A 664 -7.18 36.66 -8.88
C SER A 664 -8.04 36.78 -10.12
N SER A 665 -7.42 37.12 -11.24
CA SER A 665 -8.04 37.13 -12.55
C SER A 665 -7.12 36.48 -13.56
N TYR A 666 -7.67 35.70 -14.48
CA TYR A 666 -6.91 35.20 -15.63
C TYR A 666 -7.76 35.26 -16.89
N LEU A 667 -7.06 35.41 -18.01
CA LEU A 667 -7.57 35.33 -19.37
C LEU A 667 -7.23 33.95 -19.92
N ASP A 668 -8.23 33.23 -20.44
CA ASP A 668 -8.00 31.96 -21.14
C ASP A 668 -7.65 32.17 -22.62
N GLN A 669 -7.33 31.09 -23.33
CA GLN A 669 -7.00 31.13 -24.77
C GLN A 669 -8.16 31.60 -25.66
N ARG A 670 -9.41 31.56 -25.17
CA ARG A 670 -10.61 31.99 -25.90
C ARG A 670 -10.94 33.47 -25.66
N GLY A 671 -10.13 34.16 -24.85
CA GLY A 671 -10.36 35.56 -24.50
C GLY A 671 -11.38 35.77 -23.37
N VAL A 672 -11.74 34.73 -22.60
CA VAL A 672 -12.69 34.83 -21.48
C VAL A 672 -11.94 35.11 -20.17
N TRP A 673 -12.40 36.14 -19.45
CA TRP A 673 -11.89 36.49 -18.13
C TRP A 673 -12.60 35.71 -17.02
N THR A 674 -11.83 35.01 -16.18
CA THR A 674 -12.32 34.45 -14.92
C THR A 674 -11.79 35.27 -13.76
N ARG A 675 -12.64 35.65 -12.81
CA ARG A 675 -12.27 36.45 -11.63
C ARG A 675 -12.72 35.78 -10.35
N ARG A 676 -11.88 35.84 -9.32
CA ARG A 676 -12.17 35.43 -7.96
C ARG A 676 -11.73 36.54 -7.01
N HIS A 677 -12.54 36.79 -5.99
CA HIS A 677 -12.26 37.72 -4.92
C HIS A 677 -12.62 37.05 -3.60
N ASP A 678 -11.83 37.32 -2.57
CA ASP A 678 -12.02 36.84 -1.21
C ASP A 678 -11.66 38.00 -0.26
N PHE A 679 -12.66 38.59 0.40
CA PHE A 679 -12.47 39.66 1.39
C PHE A 679 -13.05 39.28 2.75
N TYR A 680 -12.17 38.98 3.72
CA TYR A 680 -12.55 38.45 5.04
C TYR A 680 -11.82 39.14 6.18
N MET A 681 -12.43 39.14 7.37
CA MET A 681 -11.84 39.57 8.63
C MET A 681 -11.92 38.44 9.66
N ASP A 682 -10.78 38.05 10.20
CA ASP A 682 -10.64 37.08 11.29
C ASP A 682 -10.31 37.81 12.60
N ASP A 683 -11.22 37.78 13.57
CA ASP A 683 -11.02 38.36 14.90
C ASP A 683 -10.75 37.26 15.93
N ASP A 684 -9.87 37.52 16.89
CA ASP A 684 -9.52 36.64 18.01
C ASP A 684 -9.43 37.46 19.29
N LEU A 685 -10.33 37.18 20.22
CA LEU A 685 -10.36 37.72 21.58
C LEU A 685 -9.90 36.63 22.55
N GLY A 686 -8.91 36.94 23.38
CA GLY A 686 -8.42 36.07 24.44
C GLY A 686 -8.50 36.74 25.80
N LEU A 687 -9.07 36.03 26.78
CA LEU A 687 -9.24 36.48 28.15
C LEU A 687 -8.75 35.38 29.11
N THR A 688 -7.86 35.70 30.02
CA THR A 688 -7.51 34.85 31.17
C THR A 688 -7.77 35.63 32.44
N TRP A 689 -8.68 35.16 33.28
CA TRP A 689 -9.03 35.77 34.55
C TRP A 689 -8.80 34.80 35.70
N ARG A 690 -8.14 35.28 36.76
CA ARG A 690 -7.83 34.49 37.96
C ARG A 690 -8.26 35.25 39.22
N PRO A 691 -9.58 35.40 39.47
CA PRO A 691 -10.11 36.11 40.62
C PRO A 691 -9.59 35.60 41.95
N PHE A 692 -9.31 34.30 42.07
CA PHE A 692 -8.66 33.72 43.25
C PHE A 692 -7.55 32.76 42.78
N ASN A 693 -6.58 32.46 43.62
CA ASN A 693 -5.57 31.43 43.30
C ASN A 693 -6.19 30.04 43.08
N SER A 694 -7.39 29.81 43.64
CA SER A 694 -8.19 28.60 43.48
C SER A 694 -9.08 28.60 42.23
N PHE A 695 -9.15 29.68 41.44
CA PHE A 695 -10.06 29.76 40.29
C PHE A 695 -9.38 30.39 39.08
N SER A 696 -9.52 29.77 37.90
CA SER A 696 -9.09 30.36 36.64
C SER A 696 -10.13 30.17 35.54
N LEU A 697 -10.41 31.24 34.80
CA LEU A 697 -11.22 31.26 33.60
C LEU A 697 -10.34 31.64 32.41
N ASP A 698 -10.25 30.74 31.44
CA ASP A 698 -9.65 31.00 30.13
C ASP A 698 -10.76 31.01 29.08
N TYR A 699 -10.91 32.12 28.36
CA TYR A 699 -11.92 32.32 27.33
C TYR A 699 -11.26 32.77 26.03
N SER A 700 -11.68 32.18 24.91
CA SER A 700 -11.30 32.60 23.57
C SER A 700 -12.52 32.66 22.66
N LEU A 701 -12.65 33.74 21.92
CA LEU A 701 -13.66 33.93 20.89
C LEU A 701 -12.97 34.26 19.58
N LYS A 702 -13.15 33.38 18.59
CA LYS A 702 -12.68 33.60 17.22
C LYS A 702 -13.88 33.76 16.30
N THR A 703 -13.88 34.79 15.48
CA THR A 703 -14.93 35.03 14.49
C THR A 703 -14.33 35.29 13.13
N LYS A 704 -14.95 34.73 12.09
CA LYS A 704 -14.64 35.07 10.70
C LYS A 704 -15.83 35.80 10.10
N ARG A 705 -15.58 36.96 9.51
CA ARG A 705 -16.60 37.82 8.90
C ARG A 705 -16.29 37.99 7.42
N ASP A 706 -17.31 37.83 6.59
CA ASP A 706 -17.26 38.14 5.17
C ASP A 706 -17.47 39.65 5.00
N LEU A 707 -16.47 40.34 4.44
CA LEU A 707 -16.49 41.78 4.22
C LEU A 707 -16.94 42.13 2.78
N GLU A 708 -17.16 41.16 1.90
CA GLU A 708 -17.74 41.39 0.57
C GLU A 708 -19.21 41.84 0.68
N VAL A 709 -19.88 41.49 1.77
CA VAL A 709 -21.29 41.78 2.02
C VAL A 709 -21.45 42.48 3.38
N GLY A 710 -22.06 43.67 3.37
CA GLY A 710 -22.44 44.36 4.60
C GLY A 710 -21.31 45.12 5.30
N LEU A 711 -20.25 45.51 4.57
CA LEU A 711 -19.27 46.48 5.04
C LEU A 711 -19.81 47.90 4.81
N ASN A 712 -20.01 48.67 5.89
CA ASN A 712 -20.30 50.10 5.83
C ASN A 712 -19.35 50.81 6.81
N LEU A 713 -18.55 51.75 6.31
CA LEU A 713 -17.57 52.51 7.10
C LEU A 713 -18.01 53.96 7.36
N SER A 714 -19.27 54.29 7.02
CA SER A 714 -19.81 55.64 7.19
C SER A 714 -19.96 55.98 8.68
N PRO A 715 -19.52 57.17 9.14
CA PRO A 715 -19.77 57.62 10.50
C PRO A 715 -21.28 57.63 10.80
N GLY A 716 -21.73 56.82 11.76
CA GLY A 716 -23.14 56.71 12.18
C GLY A 716 -23.83 55.38 11.83
N ASP A 717 -23.33 54.62 10.85
CA ASP A 717 -23.85 53.29 10.46
C ASP A 717 -22.69 52.33 10.15
N LEU A 718 -21.79 52.16 11.13
CA LEU A 718 -20.61 51.32 11.01
C LEU A 718 -21.00 49.83 11.06
N SER A 719 -20.87 49.13 9.93
CA SER A 719 -21.06 47.68 9.84
C SER A 719 -19.79 47.00 9.34
N LEU A 720 -19.26 46.06 10.12
CA LEU A 720 -18.00 45.35 9.82
C LEU A 720 -18.26 43.98 9.19
N GLY A 721 -19.07 43.94 8.12
CA GLY A 721 -19.40 42.72 7.38
C GLY A 721 -20.23 41.69 8.17
N ARG A 722 -20.52 40.54 7.55
CA ARG A 722 -21.37 39.48 8.12
C ARG A 722 -20.56 38.34 8.72
N GLU A 723 -20.85 37.93 9.96
CA GLU A 723 -20.23 36.76 10.60
C GLU A 723 -20.63 35.45 9.90
N VAL A 724 -19.63 34.73 9.38
CA VAL A 724 -19.78 33.44 8.68
C VAL A 724 -19.26 32.26 9.50
N ASN A 725 -18.31 32.49 10.42
CA ASN A 725 -17.84 31.45 11.34
C ASN A 725 -17.66 32.02 12.75
N ARG A 726 -18.01 31.23 13.75
CA ARG A 726 -17.77 31.52 15.16
C ARG A 726 -17.16 30.30 15.84
N ARG A 727 -16.13 30.52 16.64
CA ARG A 727 -15.60 29.52 17.57
C ARG A 727 -15.41 30.14 18.94
N GLN A 728 -16.09 29.59 19.91
CA GLN A 728 -16.05 30.03 21.30
C GLN A 728 -15.54 28.90 22.17
N SER A 729 -14.48 29.15 22.93
CA SER A 729 -13.90 28.17 23.85
C SER A 729 -13.78 28.78 25.24
N ALA A 730 -14.26 28.07 26.25
CA ALA A 730 -14.11 28.46 27.66
C ALA A 730 -13.58 27.29 28.48
N THR A 731 -12.58 27.54 29.32
CA THR A 731 -12.06 26.59 30.30
C THR A 731 -12.13 27.23 31.68
N LEU A 732 -12.93 26.65 32.55
CA LEU A 732 -13.07 26.99 33.94
C LEU A 732 -12.30 25.96 34.77
N SER A 733 -11.34 26.37 35.58
CA SER A 733 -10.67 25.49 36.53
C SER A 733 -10.89 26.00 37.94
N PHE A 734 -11.27 25.11 38.85
CA PHE A 734 -11.53 25.43 40.26
C PHE A 734 -10.83 24.41 41.15
N ARG A 735 -9.90 24.88 41.98
CA ARG A 735 -9.02 24.13 42.87
C ARG A 735 -9.11 24.67 44.29
N PRO A 736 -10.21 24.41 45.01
CA PRO A 736 -10.37 24.91 46.37
C PRO A 736 -9.36 24.25 47.32
N SER A 737 -8.73 25.04 48.19
CA SER A 737 -7.79 24.59 49.22
C SER A 737 -8.40 24.70 50.62
N ILE A 738 -9.62 24.17 50.80
CA ILE A 738 -10.39 24.29 52.05
C ILE A 738 -9.82 23.37 53.15
N PHE A 739 -9.40 22.15 52.78
CA PHE A 739 -8.88 21.16 53.71
C PHE A 739 -7.48 20.70 53.29
N SER A 740 -6.54 20.63 54.22
CA SER A 740 -5.16 20.18 53.95
C SER A 740 -5.03 18.68 53.63
N TRP A 741 -6.09 17.90 53.90
CA TRP A 741 -6.17 16.45 53.69
C TRP A 741 -6.93 16.04 52.42
N VAL A 742 -7.56 16.98 51.70
CA VAL A 742 -8.21 16.75 50.39
C VAL A 742 -7.69 17.74 49.37
N ARG A 743 -7.19 17.24 48.24
CA ARG A 743 -6.99 18.06 47.03
C ARG A 743 -8.17 17.84 46.09
N GLN A 744 -8.84 18.93 45.73
CA GLN A 744 -9.97 18.93 44.80
C GLN A 744 -9.58 19.72 43.55
N ASP A 745 -9.81 19.13 42.38
CA ASP A 745 -9.47 19.68 41.07
C ASP A 745 -10.70 19.55 40.15
N TYR A 746 -11.43 20.64 39.95
CA TYR A 746 -12.55 20.71 39.02
C TYR A 746 -12.12 21.46 37.75
N SER A 747 -12.55 20.95 36.60
CA SER A 747 -12.29 21.56 35.29
C SER A 747 -13.51 21.40 34.40
N TYR A 748 -14.08 22.52 33.93
CA TYR A 748 -15.13 22.54 32.93
C TYR A 748 -14.62 23.19 31.65
N ARG A 749 -14.62 22.46 30.55
CA ARG A 749 -14.20 22.93 29.22
C ARG A 749 -15.37 22.86 28.27
N VAL A 750 -15.65 23.94 27.56
CA VAL A 750 -16.63 23.96 26.47
C VAL A 750 -16.03 24.57 25.21
N THR A 751 -16.39 24.03 24.05
CA THR A 751 -16.10 24.61 22.74
C THR A 751 -17.33 24.54 21.86
N TYR A 752 -17.82 25.71 21.48
CA TYR A 752 -18.91 25.91 20.53
C TYR A 752 -18.34 26.36 19.18
N ARG A 753 -18.84 25.78 18.09
CA ARG A 753 -18.53 26.21 16.72
C ARG A 753 -19.83 26.41 15.95
N GLU A 754 -19.89 27.47 15.16
CA GLU A 754 -21.00 27.83 14.28
C GLU A 754 -20.45 28.10 12.88
N ASP A 755 -21.04 27.47 11.87
CA ASP A 755 -20.82 27.78 10.46
C ASP A 755 -22.12 28.34 9.86
N ASN A 756 -21.99 29.50 9.21
CA ASN A 756 -23.05 30.31 8.65
C ASN A 756 -22.68 30.85 7.24
N ASP A 757 -21.75 30.21 6.53
CA ASP A 757 -21.33 30.65 5.20
C ASP A 757 -22.48 30.58 4.17
N GLN A 758 -22.86 31.74 3.62
CA GLN A 758 -23.97 31.89 2.67
C GLN A 758 -23.67 31.30 1.29
N LYS A 759 -22.39 31.18 0.88
CA LYS A 759 -21.99 30.57 -0.39
C LYS A 759 -22.37 29.07 -0.43
N LEU A 760 -22.46 28.43 0.74
CA LEU A 760 -22.98 27.06 0.92
C LEU A 760 -24.52 26.99 1.02
N ARG A 761 -25.20 28.10 1.37
CA ARG A 761 -26.67 28.18 1.57
C ARG A 761 -27.46 28.39 0.27
N ARG A 762 -26.90 29.11 -0.72
CA ARG A 762 -27.59 29.47 -1.99
C ARG A 762 -27.99 28.28 -2.87
N ARG A 763 -27.43 27.08 -2.69
CA ARG A 763 -27.79 25.88 -3.47
C ARG A 763 -28.85 24.98 -2.82
N ALA A 764 -29.20 25.16 -1.54
CA ALA A 764 -30.00 24.17 -0.81
C ALA A 764 -30.86 24.69 0.35
N GLY A 765 -31.06 26.01 0.52
CA GLY A 765 -31.91 26.52 1.61
C GLY A 765 -31.40 26.24 3.03
N ARG A 766 -30.15 25.79 3.19
CA ARG A 766 -29.62 25.28 4.46
C ARG A 766 -29.54 26.35 5.55
N GLY A 767 -29.86 25.96 6.79
CA GLY A 767 -29.63 26.75 8.01
C GLY A 767 -28.15 26.81 8.41
N ARG A 768 -27.87 27.19 9.67
CA ARG A 768 -26.54 27.20 10.30
C ARG A 768 -26.20 25.81 10.82
N ASP A 769 -24.94 25.43 10.72
CA ASP A 769 -24.45 24.17 11.29
C ASP A 769 -23.66 24.47 12.56
N VAL A 770 -23.98 23.76 13.65
CA VAL A 770 -23.36 24.01 14.96
C VAL A 770 -22.81 22.74 15.58
N SER A 771 -21.74 22.90 16.34
CA SER A 771 -21.19 21.85 17.19
C SER A 771 -20.88 22.38 18.57
N ASN A 772 -21.13 21.56 19.59
CA ASN A 772 -20.86 21.88 20.98
C ASN A 772 -20.18 20.71 21.67
N GLU A 773 -18.97 20.95 22.17
CA GLU A 773 -18.14 19.98 22.87
C GLU A 773 -17.93 20.47 24.29
N ALA A 774 -18.60 19.86 25.27
CA ALA A 774 -18.48 20.20 26.69
C ALA A 774 -17.90 19.03 27.49
N SER A 775 -17.00 19.29 28.43
CA SER A 775 -16.37 18.29 29.28
C SER A 775 -16.24 18.82 30.70
N LEU A 776 -16.89 18.15 31.65
CA LEU A 776 -16.76 18.37 33.09
C LEU A 776 -15.87 17.28 33.66
N SER A 777 -14.77 17.67 34.31
CA SER A 777 -13.86 16.78 35.00
C SER A 777 -13.76 17.17 36.47
N ALA A 778 -13.84 16.20 37.36
CA ALA A 778 -13.61 16.35 38.78
C ALA A 778 -12.56 15.32 39.19
N ARG A 779 -11.47 15.74 39.83
CA ARG A 779 -10.46 14.89 40.43
C ARG A 779 -10.37 15.22 41.91
N ILE A 780 -10.44 14.20 42.75
CA ILE A 780 -10.36 14.31 44.20
C ILE A 780 -9.24 13.39 44.65
N THR A 781 -8.24 13.93 45.33
CA THR A 781 -7.14 13.17 45.92
C THR A 781 -7.21 13.33 47.44
N LEU A 782 -7.42 12.21 48.13
CA LEU A 782 -7.43 12.12 49.59
C LEU A 782 -6.04 11.76 50.09
N ASP A 783 -5.44 12.62 50.91
CA ASP A 783 -4.17 12.35 51.58
C ASP A 783 -4.42 11.48 52.81
N LEU A 784 -4.55 10.17 52.57
CA LEU A 784 -4.81 9.17 53.61
C LEU A 784 -3.84 9.25 54.80
N PRO A 785 -2.51 9.40 54.62
CA PRO A 785 -1.57 9.63 55.72
C PRO A 785 -1.97 10.77 56.67
N ARG A 786 -2.36 11.93 56.11
CA ARG A 786 -2.77 13.10 56.92
C ARG A 786 -4.08 12.86 57.65
N ILE A 787 -5.05 12.19 57.01
CA ILE A 787 -6.32 11.83 57.63
C ILE A 787 -6.07 10.91 58.83
N PHE A 788 -5.31 9.83 58.64
CA PHE A 788 -4.98 8.86 59.69
C PHE A 788 -4.14 9.46 60.83
N GLN A 789 -3.31 10.47 60.55
CA GLN A 789 -2.64 11.25 61.60
C GLN A 789 -3.63 12.10 62.40
N SER A 790 -4.59 12.74 61.74
CA SER A 790 -5.57 13.63 62.38
C SER A 790 -6.67 12.89 63.16
N THR A 791 -7.03 11.67 62.77
CA THR A 791 -8.11 10.88 63.40
C THR A 791 -7.59 9.85 64.42
N GLY A 792 -6.28 9.62 64.48
CA GLY A 792 -5.67 8.60 65.35
C GLY A 792 -5.96 7.15 64.94
N ILE A 793 -6.59 6.92 63.78
CA ILE A 793 -6.89 5.58 63.25
C ILE A 793 -5.69 5.09 62.43
N PHE A 794 -5.33 3.80 62.53
CA PHE A 794 -4.17 3.21 61.84
C PHE A 794 -2.80 3.84 62.19
N THR A 795 -2.61 4.22 63.46
CA THR A 795 -1.33 4.69 64.00
C THR A 795 -0.20 3.71 63.72
N GLY A 796 0.89 4.18 63.09
CA GLY A 796 2.03 3.36 62.65
C GLY A 796 1.94 2.83 61.20
N LEU A 797 0.75 2.79 60.59
CA LEU A 797 0.54 2.40 59.18
C LEU A 797 0.32 3.61 58.25
N GLN A 798 0.24 4.82 58.80
CA GLN A 798 0.00 6.07 58.07
C GLN A 798 0.95 6.30 56.89
N ARG A 799 2.24 5.96 57.04
CA ARG A 799 3.26 6.13 55.99
C ARG A 799 3.16 5.10 54.85
N ARG A 800 2.35 4.05 55.02
CA ARG A 800 2.19 2.97 54.04
C ARG A 800 1.11 3.27 52.98
N PHE A 801 0.12 4.10 53.29
CA PHE A 801 -0.93 4.44 52.34
C PHE A 801 -0.49 5.64 51.48
N ARG A 802 -0.56 5.52 50.15
CA ARG A 802 -0.43 6.66 49.24
C ARG A 802 -1.79 7.34 49.06
N PRO A 803 -1.83 8.57 48.52
CA PRO A 803 -3.09 9.27 48.33
C PRO A 803 -4.07 8.51 47.42
N LEU A 804 -5.32 8.34 47.88
CA LEU A 804 -6.41 7.77 47.06
C LEU A 804 -6.88 8.85 46.10
N THR A 805 -6.82 8.58 44.80
CA THR A 805 -7.30 9.51 43.78
C THR A 805 -8.54 8.94 43.10
N GLY A 806 -9.62 9.72 43.07
CA GLY A 806 -10.82 9.47 42.29
C GLY A 806 -10.92 10.53 41.20
N SER A 807 -11.34 10.13 40.00
CA SER A 807 -11.61 11.06 38.91
C SER A 807 -12.91 10.69 38.19
N TYR A 808 -13.72 11.70 37.93
CA TYR A 808 -14.95 11.61 37.15
C TYR A 808 -14.85 12.57 35.98
N THR A 809 -15.25 12.14 34.79
CA THR A 809 -15.28 12.96 33.59
C THR A 809 -16.55 12.69 32.81
N ARG A 810 -17.37 13.74 32.63
CA ARG A 810 -18.53 13.72 31.76
C ARG A 810 -18.27 14.57 30.53
N SER A 811 -18.32 13.96 29.35
CA SER A 811 -18.13 14.64 28.07
C SER A 811 -19.41 14.55 27.25
N LYS A 812 -19.82 15.69 26.67
CA LYS A 812 -20.97 15.83 25.77
C LYS A 812 -20.47 16.37 24.43
N THR A 813 -20.94 15.80 23.34
CA THR A 813 -20.67 16.27 22.00
C THR A 813 -21.98 16.28 21.22
N PHE A 814 -22.44 17.47 20.86
CA PHE A 814 -23.65 17.66 20.07
C PHE A 814 -23.30 18.32 18.75
N ARG A 815 -23.89 17.83 17.67
CA ARG A 815 -23.80 18.40 16.33
C ARG A 815 -25.20 18.52 15.79
N ASP A 816 -25.65 19.75 15.58
CA ASP A 816 -26.97 20.08 15.07
C ASP A 816 -26.80 20.85 13.76
N TYR A 817 -27.51 20.42 12.72
CA TYR A 817 -27.41 20.97 11.37
C TYR A 817 -28.67 21.74 11.00
N GLY A 818 -28.53 22.76 10.15
CA GLY A 818 -29.66 23.49 9.59
C GLY A 818 -30.47 24.36 10.56
N LEU A 819 -29.84 24.95 11.58
CA LEU A 819 -30.52 25.87 12.51
C LEU A 819 -30.88 27.22 11.87
N LEU A 820 -32.12 27.69 12.02
CA LEU A 820 -32.59 28.95 11.42
C LEU A 820 -32.07 30.20 12.17
N GLY A 821 -31.67 30.04 13.43
CA GLY A 821 -31.14 31.07 14.32
C GLY A 821 -29.85 30.65 15.01
N ARG A 822 -29.25 31.57 15.77
CA ARG A 822 -28.13 31.25 16.67
C ARG A 822 -28.69 30.64 17.97
N PRO A 823 -28.18 29.50 18.44
CA PRO A 823 -28.56 28.91 19.74
C PRO A 823 -28.35 29.85 20.92
N SER A 824 -29.10 29.61 22.02
CA SER A 824 -28.96 30.37 23.26
C SER A 824 -27.56 30.27 23.85
N LEU A 825 -27.15 31.26 24.66
CA LEU A 825 -25.83 31.24 25.32
C LEU A 825 -25.67 30.02 26.24
N ARG A 826 -26.77 29.52 26.83
CA ARG A 826 -26.76 28.30 27.64
C ARG A 826 -26.34 27.10 26.81
N TYR A 827 -26.85 26.97 25.58
CA TYR A 827 -26.36 25.96 24.64
C TYR A 827 -24.90 26.24 24.27
N GLN A 828 -24.52 27.45 23.85
CA GLN A 828 -23.12 27.75 23.45
C GLN A 828 -22.09 27.47 24.56
N PHE A 829 -22.45 27.67 25.82
CA PHE A 829 -21.61 27.36 26.97
C PHE A 829 -21.76 25.92 27.48
N GLY A 830 -22.55 25.06 26.84
CA GLY A 830 -22.69 23.64 27.19
C GLY A 830 -23.50 23.38 28.46
N LEU A 831 -24.33 24.36 28.88
CA LEU A 831 -25.23 24.30 30.03
C LEU A 831 -26.62 23.78 29.65
N SER A 832 -26.97 23.78 28.36
CA SER A 832 -28.19 23.17 27.81
C SER A 832 -27.85 22.12 26.75
N ASP A 833 -28.64 21.04 26.70
CA ASP A 833 -28.51 19.98 25.71
C ASP A 833 -29.36 20.23 24.44
N GLU A 834 -30.20 21.28 24.47
CA GLU A 834 -31.06 21.69 23.37
C GLU A 834 -30.72 23.10 22.87
N ALA A 835 -30.69 23.26 21.55
CA ALA A 835 -30.36 24.53 20.93
C ALA A 835 -31.48 25.59 21.05
N GLU A 836 -32.72 25.15 21.34
CA GLU A 836 -33.93 26.00 21.48
C GLU A 836 -34.22 26.86 20.24
N VAL A 837 -33.87 26.37 19.05
CA VAL A 837 -34.01 27.09 17.77
C VAL A 837 -34.65 26.18 16.73
N ARG A 838 -35.55 26.73 15.91
CA ARG A 838 -36.18 26.00 14.80
C ARG A 838 -35.13 25.51 13.80
N THR A 839 -35.27 24.28 13.34
CA THR A 839 -34.37 23.65 12.37
C THR A 839 -35.10 23.41 11.05
N ASP A 840 -34.36 23.44 9.94
CA ASP A 840 -34.87 22.94 8.68
C ASP A 840 -35.05 21.40 8.77
N PRO A 841 -36.27 20.86 8.50
CA PRO A 841 -36.53 19.42 8.56
C PRO A 841 -35.61 18.59 7.64
N SER A 842 -35.17 19.13 6.51
CA SER A 842 -34.31 18.42 5.55
C SER A 842 -32.85 18.28 6.01
N ALA A 843 -32.41 19.08 6.97
CA ALA A 843 -31.04 19.10 7.48
C ALA A 843 -30.88 18.39 8.84
N SER A 844 -31.96 18.24 9.61
CA SER A 844 -31.96 17.63 10.95
C SER A 844 -31.63 16.13 10.94
N GLU A 845 -31.80 15.45 9.81
CA GLU A 845 -31.45 14.03 9.61
C GLU A 845 -29.95 13.73 9.74
N ARG A 846 -29.09 14.73 9.96
CA ARG A 846 -27.65 14.55 10.19
C ARG A 846 -27.23 14.76 11.64
N ASN A 847 -28.17 15.11 12.52
CA ASN A 847 -27.85 15.44 13.91
C ASN A 847 -27.24 14.25 14.63
N SER A 848 -26.28 14.53 15.52
CA SER A 848 -25.65 13.50 16.34
C SER A 848 -25.37 14.01 17.74
N ARG A 849 -25.56 13.13 18.73
CA ARG A 849 -25.31 13.40 20.13
C ARG A 849 -24.50 12.27 20.73
N SER A 850 -23.42 12.59 21.44
CA SER A 850 -22.64 11.60 22.17
C SER A 850 -22.40 12.09 23.59
N ILE A 851 -22.73 11.26 24.57
CA ILE A 851 -22.48 11.51 25.98
C ILE A 851 -21.60 10.39 26.50
N SER A 852 -20.54 10.72 27.21
CA SER A 852 -19.64 9.75 27.82
C SER A 852 -19.34 10.12 29.26
N ASP A 853 -19.51 9.15 30.16
CA ASP A 853 -19.18 9.22 31.56
C ASP A 853 -18.02 8.27 31.84
N ARG A 854 -16.94 8.78 32.43
CA ARG A 854 -15.78 8.01 32.87
C ARG A 854 -15.57 8.23 34.35
N LEU A 855 -15.44 7.15 35.10
CA LEU A 855 -15.08 7.14 36.52
C LEU A 855 -13.84 6.27 36.69
N GLU A 856 -12.82 6.78 37.34
CA GLU A 856 -11.57 6.06 37.63
C GLU A 856 -11.17 6.30 39.09
N PHE A 857 -10.87 5.22 39.80
CA PHE A 857 -10.31 5.26 41.14
C PHE A 857 -8.96 4.55 41.14
N ASN A 858 -7.96 5.16 41.76
CA ASN A 858 -6.64 4.59 41.90
C ASN A 858 -6.08 4.84 43.30
N THR A 859 -5.49 3.80 43.88
CA THR A 859 -4.79 3.86 45.17
C THR A 859 -3.53 3.04 45.11
N GLU A 860 -2.56 3.38 45.95
CA GLU A 860 -1.32 2.64 46.11
C GLU A 860 -1.02 2.48 47.60
N VAL A 861 -0.60 1.29 48.01
CA VAL A 861 -0.29 0.96 49.39
C VAL A 861 1.02 0.20 49.43
N ASP A 862 1.97 0.70 50.21
CA ASP A 862 3.23 0.04 50.52
C ASP A 862 2.97 -1.01 51.61
N ILE A 863 2.82 -2.27 51.22
CA ILE A 863 2.52 -3.38 52.13
C ILE A 863 3.71 -3.60 53.09
N PHE A 864 4.93 -3.58 52.56
CA PHE A 864 6.21 -3.57 53.27
C PHE A 864 7.10 -2.45 52.74
N ALA A 865 8.24 -2.19 53.39
CA ALA A 865 9.14 -1.07 53.03
C ALA A 865 9.55 -1.06 51.55
N ASP A 866 9.64 -2.24 50.93
CA ASP A 866 10.05 -2.37 49.53
C ASP A 866 8.98 -3.03 48.63
N MET A 867 7.73 -3.23 49.11
CA MET A 867 6.65 -3.82 48.30
C MET A 867 5.41 -2.92 48.22
N SER A 868 5.05 -2.47 47.02
CA SER A 868 3.87 -1.65 46.75
C SER A 868 2.77 -2.42 46.00
N LEU A 869 1.51 -2.13 46.35
CA LEU A 869 0.32 -2.61 45.66
C LEU A 869 -0.45 -1.42 45.13
N LYS A 870 -0.64 -1.38 43.82
CA LYS A 870 -1.43 -0.39 43.11
C LYS A 870 -2.73 -1.00 42.62
N ALA A 871 -3.85 -0.47 43.10
CA ALA A 871 -5.19 -0.87 42.68
C ALA A 871 -5.82 0.22 41.79
N LYS A 872 -6.42 -0.16 40.66
CA LYS A 872 -7.12 0.77 39.77
C LYS A 872 -8.45 0.20 39.25
N TYR A 873 -9.54 0.90 39.51
CA TYR A 873 -10.88 0.62 38.98
C TYR A 873 -11.26 1.64 37.91
N LYS A 874 -11.95 1.20 36.84
CA LYS A 874 -12.43 2.09 35.78
C LYS A 874 -13.84 1.70 35.33
N TYR A 875 -14.70 2.69 35.17
CA TYR A 875 -16.02 2.57 34.58
C TYR A 875 -16.15 3.58 33.45
N ASP A 876 -16.48 3.11 32.25
CA ASP A 876 -16.78 3.95 31.09
C ASP A 876 -18.20 3.62 30.59
N TYR A 877 -19.04 4.64 30.50
CA TYR A 877 -20.32 4.57 29.79
C TYR A 877 -20.30 5.58 28.65
N ARG A 878 -20.81 5.19 27.49
CA ARG A 878 -20.96 6.06 26.32
C ARG A 878 -22.28 5.76 25.63
N SER A 879 -23.10 6.78 25.47
CA SER A 879 -24.29 6.75 24.61
C SER A 879 -24.03 7.60 23.37
N SER A 880 -24.33 7.07 22.19
CA SER A 880 -24.18 7.77 20.92
C SER A 880 -25.46 7.64 20.11
N LEU A 881 -26.11 8.75 19.87
CA LEU A 881 -27.31 8.91 19.06
C LEU A 881 -26.92 9.52 17.71
N THR A 882 -27.28 8.84 16.64
CA THR A 882 -27.33 9.36 15.26
C THR A 882 -28.79 9.45 14.85
N SER A 883 -29.06 10.04 13.68
CA SER A 883 -30.41 10.05 13.10
C SER A 883 -31.00 8.66 12.88
N SER A 884 -30.16 7.66 12.63
CA SER A 884 -30.57 6.28 12.33
C SER A 884 -30.56 5.32 13.53
N SER A 885 -29.82 5.62 14.60
CA SER A 885 -29.63 4.64 15.68
C SER A 885 -29.14 5.27 16.99
N THR A 886 -29.45 4.60 18.11
CA THR A 886 -28.81 4.88 19.40
C THR A 886 -27.99 3.68 19.84
N ILE A 887 -26.71 3.89 20.14
CA ILE A 887 -25.79 2.85 20.59
C ILE A 887 -25.19 3.25 21.94
N ASP A 888 -25.41 2.38 22.92
CA ASP A 888 -24.79 2.42 24.22
C ASP A 888 -23.58 1.48 24.27
N THR A 889 -22.56 1.88 25.00
CA THR A 889 -21.39 1.07 25.32
C THR A 889 -21.06 1.23 26.79
N ARG A 890 -20.97 0.12 27.51
CA ARG A 890 -20.56 0.08 28.92
C ARG A 890 -19.35 -0.80 29.07
N ARG A 891 -18.26 -0.23 29.59
CA ARG A 891 -17.01 -0.92 29.87
C ARG A 891 -16.65 -0.77 31.34
N ILE A 892 -16.35 -1.89 31.98
CA ILE A 892 -15.97 -1.95 33.39
C ILE A 892 -14.62 -2.66 33.45
N THR A 893 -13.60 -1.93 33.89
CA THR A 893 -12.34 -2.52 34.34
C THR A 893 -12.45 -2.72 35.84
N PHE A 894 -12.60 -3.98 36.26
CA PHE A 894 -12.56 -4.37 37.67
C PHE A 894 -11.22 -3.95 38.27
N PRO A 895 -11.10 -3.79 39.61
CA PRO A 895 -9.87 -3.33 40.23
C PRO A 895 -8.67 -4.14 39.72
N SER A 896 -7.88 -3.50 38.86
CA SER A 896 -6.62 -4.05 38.38
C SER A 896 -5.61 -3.92 39.51
N VAL A 897 -4.87 -4.98 39.76
CA VAL A 897 -3.93 -5.09 40.86
C VAL A 897 -2.54 -5.22 40.27
N ASN A 898 -1.67 -4.26 40.58
CA ASN A 898 -0.25 -4.33 40.23
C ASN A 898 0.55 -4.34 41.52
N VAL A 899 1.23 -5.45 41.79
CA VAL A 899 2.14 -5.59 42.93
C VAL A 899 3.56 -5.47 42.41
N ARG A 900 4.36 -4.62 43.03
CA ARG A 900 5.78 -4.44 42.74
C ARG A 900 6.56 -4.62 44.03
N TRP A 901 7.53 -5.51 44.01
CA TRP A 901 8.44 -5.76 45.12
C TRP A 901 9.85 -5.43 44.66
N ASP A 902 10.33 -4.28 45.11
CA ASP A 902 11.69 -3.81 44.94
C ASP A 902 12.57 -4.32 46.10
N GLY A 903 13.91 -4.31 45.99
CA GLY A 903 14.77 -4.56 47.15
C GLY A 903 14.88 -6.02 47.64
N ILE A 904 14.47 -7.00 46.82
CA ILE A 904 14.67 -8.44 47.14
C ILE A 904 16.16 -8.76 47.32
N ASP A 905 17.03 -8.00 46.64
CA ASP A 905 18.48 -7.98 46.81
C ASP A 905 18.96 -7.65 48.23
N ARG A 906 18.11 -7.22 49.16
CA ARG A 906 18.52 -6.94 50.54
C ARG A 906 18.43 -8.15 51.46
N TYR A 907 17.71 -9.20 51.06
CA TYR A 907 17.45 -10.38 51.87
C TYR A 907 18.42 -11.53 51.53
N TYR A 908 18.82 -12.32 52.54
CA TYR A 908 19.64 -13.51 52.32
C TYR A 908 18.80 -14.62 51.66
N PRO A 909 19.33 -15.38 50.66
CA PRO A 909 20.69 -15.32 50.11
C PRO A 909 20.89 -14.34 48.94
N PHE A 910 19.83 -13.67 48.47
CA PHE A 910 19.85 -12.81 47.28
C PHE A 910 20.79 -11.59 47.37
N LYS A 911 21.07 -11.11 48.58
CA LYS A 911 22.05 -10.05 48.88
C LYS A 911 23.46 -10.37 48.44
N GLU A 912 23.83 -11.64 48.39
CA GLU A 912 25.16 -12.03 47.91
C GLU A 912 25.23 -12.00 46.38
N LEU A 913 24.10 -12.20 45.69
CA LEU A 913 24.02 -12.41 44.24
C LEU A 913 23.72 -11.13 43.45
N PHE A 914 22.80 -10.29 43.92
CA PHE A 914 22.27 -9.15 43.16
C PHE A 914 22.72 -7.79 43.72
N ARG A 915 22.91 -6.82 42.82
CA ARG A 915 23.02 -5.38 43.16
C ARG A 915 21.66 -4.73 43.30
N ASP A 916 20.72 -5.15 42.45
CA ASP A 916 19.31 -4.75 42.50
C ASP A 916 18.44 -5.83 41.88
N SER A 917 17.30 -6.11 42.50
CA SER A 917 16.33 -7.08 42.00
C SER A 917 14.91 -6.63 42.29
N HIS A 918 14.04 -6.75 41.29
CA HIS A 918 12.65 -6.32 41.37
C HIS A 918 11.73 -7.38 40.79
N ILE A 919 10.64 -7.68 41.49
CA ILE A 919 9.57 -8.56 41.04
C ILE A 919 8.30 -7.74 40.82
N ALA A 920 7.56 -8.04 39.75
CA ALA A 920 6.27 -7.43 39.47
C ALA A 920 5.22 -8.47 39.07
N PHE A 921 4.00 -8.25 39.54
CA PHE A 921 2.79 -8.97 39.20
C PHE A 921 1.72 -7.94 38.81
N GLY A 922 0.94 -8.22 37.78
CA GLY A 922 -0.12 -7.35 37.29
C GLY A 922 -1.30 -8.18 36.82
N TYR A 923 -2.50 -7.88 37.32
CA TYR A 923 -3.76 -8.49 36.90
C TYR A 923 -4.78 -7.42 36.54
N GLN A 924 -5.48 -7.61 35.44
CA GLN A 924 -6.59 -6.77 34.99
C GLN A 924 -7.71 -7.63 34.41
N ARG A 925 -8.96 -7.29 34.74
CA ARG A 925 -10.16 -7.84 34.11
C ARG A 925 -11.03 -6.72 33.57
N GLU A 926 -11.39 -6.81 32.30
CA GLU A 926 -12.27 -5.87 31.61
C GLU A 926 -13.51 -6.60 31.09
N SER A 927 -14.68 -6.00 31.27
CA SER A 927 -15.93 -6.43 30.65
C SER A 927 -16.54 -5.28 29.86
N SER A 928 -16.97 -5.56 28.63
CA SER A 928 -17.59 -4.58 27.74
C SER A 928 -18.92 -5.12 27.20
N LYS A 929 -19.92 -4.25 27.11
CA LYS A 929 -21.20 -4.49 26.44
C LYS A 929 -21.48 -3.35 25.48
N ARG A 930 -21.96 -3.66 24.28
CA ARG A 930 -22.33 -2.69 23.24
C ARG A 930 -23.67 -3.08 22.63
N GLY A 931 -24.58 -2.13 22.44
CA GLY A 931 -25.90 -2.40 21.87
C GLY A 931 -26.86 -1.21 21.96
N ALA A 932 -28.14 -1.46 21.78
CA ALA A 932 -29.22 -0.51 21.97
C ALA A 932 -29.29 0.00 23.42
N PRO A 933 -29.99 1.12 23.68
CA PRO A 933 -30.13 1.69 25.02
C PRO A 933 -30.58 0.69 26.07
N GLY A 934 -29.98 0.77 27.25
CA GLY A 934 -30.26 -0.14 28.37
C GLY A 934 -29.52 -1.48 28.31
N LEU A 935 -28.85 -1.82 27.19
CA LEU A 935 -27.96 -2.98 27.05
C LEU A 935 -28.60 -4.32 27.48
N LYS A 936 -29.91 -4.47 27.20
CA LYS A 936 -30.66 -5.72 27.32
C LYS A 936 -30.25 -6.68 26.20
N LEU A 937 -30.51 -7.98 26.38
CA LEU A 937 -30.08 -9.02 25.45
C LEU A 937 -30.64 -8.82 24.03
N GLU A 938 -31.93 -8.48 23.90
CA GLU A 938 -32.64 -8.29 22.63
C GLU A 938 -32.00 -7.21 21.73
N GLY A 939 -31.45 -6.17 22.33
CA GLY A 939 -30.79 -5.06 21.61
C GLY A 939 -29.27 -5.11 21.68
N LEU A 940 -28.66 -6.18 22.21
CA LEU A 940 -27.22 -6.29 22.33
C LEU A 940 -26.59 -6.53 20.95
N LEU A 941 -25.45 -5.90 20.68
CA LEU A 941 -24.64 -6.13 19.48
C LEU A 941 -23.40 -6.96 19.79
N SER A 942 -22.75 -6.68 20.93
CA SER A 942 -21.62 -7.49 21.39
C SER A 942 -21.42 -7.45 22.90
N ARG A 943 -20.83 -8.53 23.41
CA ARG A 943 -20.40 -8.69 24.80
C ARG A 943 -19.00 -9.25 24.80
N SER A 944 -18.07 -8.60 25.50
CA SER A 944 -16.71 -9.13 25.64
C SER A 944 -16.20 -9.09 27.08
N SER A 945 -15.29 -10.01 27.37
CA SER A 945 -14.59 -10.14 28.65
C SER A 945 -13.14 -10.47 28.36
N THR A 946 -12.22 -9.65 28.87
CA THR A 946 -10.77 -9.86 28.74
C THR A 946 -10.15 -9.96 30.13
N GLN A 947 -9.30 -10.96 30.34
CA GLN A 947 -8.44 -11.10 31.51
C GLN A 947 -6.99 -11.01 31.05
N SER A 948 -6.18 -10.26 31.77
CA SER A 948 -4.79 -10.01 31.42
C SER A 948 -3.92 -10.04 32.66
N PHE A 949 -2.99 -10.98 32.69
CA PHE A 949 -1.89 -11.03 33.62
C PHE A 949 -0.64 -10.47 32.93
N SER A 950 -0.38 -9.18 33.14
CA SER A 950 0.57 -8.39 32.36
C SER A 950 1.39 -7.47 33.25
N PRO A 951 2.50 -7.96 33.84
CA PRO A 951 2.99 -9.34 33.77
C PRO A 951 2.31 -10.27 34.79
N LEU A 952 2.13 -11.56 34.48
CA LEU A 952 1.80 -12.59 35.47
C LEU A 952 2.94 -12.77 36.46
N PHE A 953 4.16 -12.69 35.96
CA PHE A 953 5.38 -12.64 36.75
C PHE A 953 6.43 -11.90 35.94
N SER A 954 7.12 -10.95 36.56
CA SER A 954 8.28 -10.31 35.97
C SER A 954 9.35 -10.22 37.04
N TRP A 955 10.55 -10.68 36.72
CA TRP A 955 11.72 -10.56 37.56
C TRP A 955 12.82 -9.90 36.75
N THR A 956 13.36 -8.80 37.27
CA THR A 956 14.50 -8.11 36.67
C THR A 956 15.56 -7.93 37.73
N ALA A 957 16.77 -8.41 37.46
CA ALA A 957 17.90 -8.27 38.37
C ALA A 957 19.15 -7.80 37.64
N ARG A 958 19.95 -6.98 38.34
CA ARG A 958 21.35 -6.74 38.00
C ARG A 958 22.21 -7.45 39.02
N TRP A 959 23.14 -8.24 38.52
CA TRP A 959 24.04 -9.07 39.31
C TRP A 959 25.27 -8.25 39.71
N LYS A 960 26.04 -8.72 40.70
CA LYS A 960 27.27 -8.03 41.13
C LYS A 960 28.38 -8.00 40.07
N ASN A 961 28.31 -8.85 39.05
CA ASN A 961 29.25 -8.95 37.94
C ASN A 961 28.79 -8.21 36.66
N ASP A 962 27.89 -7.23 36.81
CA ASP A 962 27.33 -6.40 35.72
C ASP A 962 26.49 -7.16 34.67
N LEU A 963 26.13 -8.42 34.95
CA LEU A 963 25.08 -9.14 34.22
C LEU A 963 23.71 -8.52 34.53
N ARG A 964 22.85 -8.38 33.54
CA ARG A 964 21.44 -8.02 33.67
C ARG A 964 20.57 -9.18 33.21
N SER A 965 19.61 -9.60 34.03
CA SER A 965 18.66 -10.66 33.69
C SER A 965 17.23 -10.15 33.81
N THR A 966 16.41 -10.46 32.82
CA THR A 966 14.96 -10.23 32.89
C THR A 966 14.24 -11.52 32.54
N LEU A 967 13.26 -11.91 33.34
CA LEU A 967 12.32 -12.98 33.05
C LEU A 967 10.91 -12.41 33.17
N LYS A 968 10.10 -12.56 32.13
CA LYS A 968 8.75 -11.99 32.08
C LYS A 968 7.78 -13.00 31.48
N LEU A 969 6.70 -13.27 32.21
CA LEU A 969 5.60 -14.14 31.85
C LEU A 969 4.33 -13.29 31.72
N ILE A 970 3.68 -13.35 30.57
CA ILE A 970 2.43 -12.65 30.27
C ILE A 970 1.39 -13.69 29.87
N ARG A 971 0.18 -13.59 30.42
CA ARG A 971 -0.96 -14.44 30.04
C ARG A 971 -2.18 -13.58 29.77
N LYS A 972 -2.82 -13.76 28.63
CA LYS A 972 -4.03 -13.02 28.24
C LYS A 972 -5.08 -13.98 27.73
N SER A 973 -6.30 -13.84 28.21
CA SER A 973 -7.48 -14.55 27.70
C SER A 973 -8.60 -13.57 27.40
N SER A 974 -9.34 -13.81 26.32
CA SER A 974 -10.50 -13.01 25.96
C SER A 974 -11.60 -13.87 25.37
N SER A 975 -12.84 -13.48 25.65
CA SER A 975 -14.06 -14.02 25.06
C SER A 975 -14.87 -12.86 24.52
N SER A 976 -15.39 -12.99 23.30
CA SER A 976 -16.28 -12.03 22.66
C SER A 976 -17.43 -12.78 22.02
N ASP A 977 -18.65 -12.35 22.32
CA ASP A 977 -19.87 -12.90 21.76
C ASP A 977 -20.59 -11.77 21.01
N ASP A 978 -20.96 -12.03 19.76
CA ASP A 978 -21.67 -11.11 18.89
C ASP A 978 -23.15 -11.51 18.78
N PHE A 979 -24.02 -10.51 18.71
CA PHE A 979 -25.47 -10.68 18.73
C PHE A 979 -26.15 -9.89 17.61
N LYS A 980 -27.23 -10.47 17.07
CA LYS A 980 -28.15 -9.81 16.14
C LYS A 980 -29.57 -10.17 16.55
N ASN A 981 -30.41 -9.16 16.79
CA ASN A 981 -31.80 -9.33 17.23
C ASN A 981 -31.96 -10.27 18.44
N GLY A 982 -31.06 -10.17 19.43
CA GLY A 982 -31.06 -11.00 20.63
C GLY A 982 -30.51 -12.43 20.46
N ALA A 983 -30.29 -12.90 19.24
CA ALA A 983 -29.63 -14.17 18.96
C ALA A 983 -28.12 -13.99 18.90
N MET A 984 -27.36 -14.88 19.55
CA MET A 984 -25.92 -14.95 19.38
C MET A 984 -25.62 -15.40 17.95
N THR A 985 -24.81 -14.65 17.22
CA THR A 985 -24.42 -14.93 15.83
C THR A 985 -23.00 -15.44 15.72
N GLY A 986 -22.13 -15.10 16.67
CA GLY A 986 -20.74 -15.52 16.66
C GLY A 986 -20.11 -15.50 18.04
N THR A 987 -19.16 -16.39 18.27
CA THR A 987 -18.34 -16.43 19.47
C THR A 987 -16.88 -16.51 19.07
N THR A 988 -16.02 -15.72 19.72
CA THR A 988 -14.56 -15.82 19.56
C THR A 988 -13.93 -15.89 20.93
N ARG A 989 -13.08 -16.91 21.15
CA ARG A 989 -12.27 -17.02 22.36
C ARG A 989 -10.82 -17.15 21.96
N SER A 990 -9.95 -16.48 22.71
CA SER A 990 -8.51 -16.50 22.46
C SER A 990 -7.72 -16.50 23.75
N SER A 991 -6.63 -17.24 23.76
CA SER A 991 -5.68 -17.34 24.86
C SER A 991 -4.26 -17.20 24.32
N SER A 992 -3.42 -16.45 25.02
CA SER A 992 -2.01 -16.35 24.70
C SER A 992 -1.16 -16.36 25.97
N THR A 993 -0.05 -17.07 25.91
CA THR A 993 0.97 -17.10 26.95
C THR A 993 2.31 -16.75 26.31
N THR A 994 3.03 -15.78 26.88
CA THR A 994 4.35 -15.39 26.40
C THR A 994 5.33 -15.39 27.57
N VAL A 995 6.39 -16.17 27.45
CA VAL A 995 7.57 -16.15 28.32
C VAL A 995 8.69 -15.48 27.55
N THR A 996 9.34 -14.51 28.16
CA THR A 996 10.54 -13.88 27.62
C THR A 996 11.61 -13.90 28.68
N ALA A 997 12.79 -14.38 28.36
CA ALA A 997 13.97 -14.24 29.20
C ALA A 997 15.05 -13.50 28.41
N SER A 998 15.71 -12.52 29.02
CA SER A 998 16.84 -11.84 28.42
C SER A 998 18.00 -11.76 29.41
N LEU A 999 19.20 -11.98 28.90
CA LEU A 999 20.46 -11.88 29.62
C LEU A 999 21.35 -10.92 28.82
N THR A 1000 21.86 -9.87 29.46
CA THR A 1000 22.76 -8.93 28.81
C THR A 1000 23.94 -8.66 29.72
N ARG A 1001 25.15 -8.75 29.19
CA ARG A 1001 26.39 -8.43 29.91
C ARG A 1001 27.29 -7.57 29.05
N SER A 1002 27.71 -6.45 29.62
CA SER A 1002 28.77 -5.59 29.07
C SER A 1002 30.07 -5.89 29.80
N PHE A 1003 31.12 -6.19 29.04
CA PHE A 1003 32.49 -6.31 29.53
C PHE A 1003 33.23 -5.03 29.14
N SER A 1004 33.80 -4.33 30.13
CA SER A 1004 34.67 -3.17 29.90
C SER A 1004 35.97 -3.35 30.68
N ALA A 1005 37.10 -3.12 30.00
CA ALA A 1005 38.48 -2.96 30.52
C ALA A 1005 39.38 -4.20 30.72
N GLN A 1006 40.59 -4.07 30.13
CA GLN A 1006 41.98 -4.55 30.39
C GLN A 1006 42.31 -5.82 31.22
N GLU A 1007 41.40 -6.38 32.00
CA GLU A 1007 41.60 -7.66 32.70
C GLU A 1007 41.13 -8.79 31.78
N GLY A 1008 42.02 -9.72 31.43
CA GLY A 1008 41.79 -10.72 30.38
C GLY A 1008 40.57 -11.60 30.62
N ILE A 1009 39.87 -11.94 29.54
CA ILE A 1009 38.76 -12.89 29.53
C ILE A 1009 39.31 -14.30 29.35
N GLN A 1010 38.86 -15.23 30.19
CA GLN A 1010 39.06 -16.65 29.97
C GLN A 1010 37.93 -17.16 29.05
N ILE A 1011 38.22 -17.41 27.78
CA ILE A 1011 37.24 -17.96 26.84
C ILE A 1011 37.27 -19.49 27.00
N PRO A 1012 36.12 -20.14 27.30
CA PRO A 1012 36.05 -21.60 27.31
C PRO A 1012 36.56 -22.15 25.97
N PHE A 1013 37.49 -23.12 26.02
CA PHE A 1013 38.15 -23.74 24.86
C PHE A 1013 39.19 -22.90 24.08
N LEU A 1014 39.39 -21.61 24.40
CA LEU A 1014 40.25 -20.68 23.62
C LEU A 1014 41.32 -19.91 24.41
N GLY A 1015 41.50 -20.17 25.71
CA GLY A 1015 42.56 -19.55 26.53
C GLY A 1015 42.27 -18.12 27.01
N GLN A 1016 43.29 -17.43 27.57
CA GLN A 1016 43.17 -16.06 28.07
C GLN A 1016 43.30 -15.03 26.93
N ALA A 1017 42.22 -14.29 26.65
CA ALA A 1017 42.18 -13.21 25.67
C ALA A 1017 41.99 -11.85 26.36
N ARG A 1018 42.95 -10.93 26.22
CA ARG A 1018 42.84 -9.54 26.72
C ARG A 1018 42.10 -8.68 25.70
N LEU A 1019 40.93 -8.15 26.07
CA LEU A 1019 40.17 -7.23 25.22
C LEU A 1019 40.64 -5.78 25.42
N LYS A 1020 40.77 -5.03 24.32
CA LYS A 1020 41.18 -3.61 24.34
C LYS A 1020 40.00 -2.64 24.45
N SER A 1021 38.76 -3.14 24.35
CA SER A 1021 37.55 -2.34 24.19
C SER A 1021 36.31 -3.06 24.72
N ASP A 1022 35.15 -2.43 24.64
CA ASP A 1022 33.90 -2.93 25.22
C ASP A 1022 33.29 -4.07 24.37
N LEU A 1023 32.97 -5.18 25.03
CA LEU A 1023 32.21 -6.31 24.47
C LEU A 1023 30.83 -6.36 25.12
N GLU A 1024 29.77 -6.35 24.33
CA GLU A 1024 28.41 -6.55 24.80
C GLU A 1024 27.87 -7.87 24.27
N ILE A 1025 27.40 -8.74 25.16
CA ILE A 1025 26.74 -10.00 24.82
C ILE A 1025 25.29 -9.94 25.31
N SER A 1026 24.34 -10.22 24.41
CA SER A 1026 22.92 -10.40 24.74
C SER A 1026 22.44 -11.78 24.33
N ILE A 1027 21.65 -12.42 25.18
CA ILE A 1027 20.94 -13.66 24.89
C ILE A 1027 19.47 -13.42 25.22
N ASP A 1028 18.62 -13.55 24.23
CA ASP A 1028 17.19 -13.32 24.30
C ASP A 1028 16.47 -14.62 23.95
N THR A 1029 15.66 -15.12 24.87
CA THR A 1029 14.76 -16.25 24.62
C THR A 1029 13.32 -15.80 24.73
N LYS A 1030 12.49 -16.35 23.85
CA LYS A 1030 11.05 -16.08 23.84
C LYS A 1030 10.32 -17.36 23.51
N TYR A 1031 9.34 -17.69 24.33
CA TYR A 1031 8.35 -18.73 24.08
C TYR A 1031 6.96 -18.10 24.03
N ARG A 1032 6.17 -18.44 23.02
CA ARG A 1032 4.81 -17.97 22.85
C ARG A 1032 3.91 -19.14 22.48
N ALA A 1033 2.84 -19.32 23.24
CA ALA A 1033 1.74 -20.20 22.87
C ALA A 1033 0.50 -19.35 22.61
N SER A 1034 -0.13 -19.53 21.46
CA SER A 1034 -1.35 -18.83 21.04
C SER A 1034 -2.42 -19.85 20.68
N TYR A 1035 -3.63 -19.64 21.19
CA TYR A 1035 -4.80 -20.46 20.88
C TYR A 1035 -6.01 -19.57 20.58
N LYS A 1036 -6.75 -19.86 19.53
CA LYS A 1036 -7.97 -19.14 19.14
C LYS A 1036 -9.02 -20.13 18.65
N GLU A 1037 -10.26 -19.96 19.11
CA GLU A 1037 -11.44 -20.68 18.62
C GLU A 1037 -12.54 -19.71 18.21
N VAL A 1038 -13.31 -20.09 17.19
CA VAL A 1038 -14.41 -19.30 16.60
C VAL A 1038 -15.63 -20.21 16.44
N GLY A 1039 -16.81 -19.74 16.82
CA GLY A 1039 -18.07 -20.45 16.61
C GLY A 1039 -19.11 -19.57 15.91
N VAL A 1040 -20.00 -20.20 15.13
CA VAL A 1040 -21.20 -19.55 14.57
C VAL A 1040 -22.42 -19.86 15.45
N GLY A 1041 -23.22 -18.84 15.71
CA GLY A 1041 -24.48 -19.01 16.42
C GLY A 1041 -24.31 -19.52 17.85
N LYS A 1042 -25.07 -20.57 18.19
CA LYS A 1042 -24.98 -21.30 19.47
C LYS A 1042 -24.11 -22.56 19.40
N GLN A 1043 -23.50 -22.85 18.24
CA GLN A 1043 -22.77 -24.09 18.06
C GLN A 1043 -21.39 -24.03 18.74
N ARG A 1044 -20.73 -25.19 18.94
CA ARG A 1044 -19.45 -25.25 19.66
C ARG A 1044 -18.36 -24.56 18.83
N PRO A 1045 -17.56 -23.65 19.42
CA PRO A 1045 -16.43 -23.03 18.73
C PRO A 1045 -15.41 -24.06 18.24
N GLN A 1046 -14.91 -23.87 17.03
CA GLN A 1046 -13.83 -24.67 16.43
C GLN A 1046 -12.48 -23.94 16.55
N PRO A 1047 -11.37 -24.66 16.82
CA PRO A 1047 -10.05 -24.06 16.85
C PRO A 1047 -9.68 -23.52 15.46
N ARG A 1048 -9.13 -22.30 15.42
CA ARG A 1048 -8.64 -21.64 14.21
C ARG A 1048 -7.16 -21.27 14.28
N GLU A 1049 -6.58 -21.33 15.48
CA GLU A 1049 -5.15 -21.16 15.70
C GLU A 1049 -4.75 -21.99 16.93
N ASP A 1050 -3.76 -22.88 16.79
CA ASP A 1050 -2.98 -23.44 17.91
C ASP A 1050 -1.52 -23.42 17.48
N SER A 1051 -0.76 -22.44 17.99
CA SER A 1051 0.65 -22.29 17.62
C SER A 1051 1.56 -22.14 18.82
N ARG A 1052 2.74 -22.76 18.72
CA ARG A 1052 3.83 -22.67 19.69
C ARG A 1052 5.09 -22.18 18.99
N GLU A 1053 5.59 -21.04 19.42
CA GLU A 1053 6.79 -20.41 18.89
C GLU A 1053 7.83 -20.34 20.01
N TRP A 1054 9.03 -20.87 19.78
CA TRP A 1054 10.18 -20.56 20.60
C TRP A 1054 11.30 -19.98 19.77
N SER A 1055 12.01 -19.01 20.34
CA SER A 1055 13.17 -18.39 19.71
C SER A 1055 14.28 -18.15 20.74
N LEU A 1056 15.51 -18.27 20.26
CA LEU A 1056 16.76 -17.97 20.95
C LEU A 1056 17.56 -17.07 20.00
N GLY A 1057 17.79 -15.83 20.41
CA GLY A 1057 18.70 -14.90 19.76
C GLY A 1057 19.91 -14.66 20.65
N ALA A 1058 21.11 -14.91 20.16
CA ALA A 1058 22.34 -14.50 20.82
C ALA A 1058 23.05 -13.46 19.95
N ARG A 1059 23.46 -12.34 20.53
CA ARG A 1059 24.20 -11.28 19.85
C ARG A 1059 25.43 -10.93 20.65
N ALA A 1060 26.54 -10.76 19.96
CA ALA A 1060 27.77 -10.22 20.52
C ALA A 1060 28.19 -9.03 19.68
N SER A 1061 28.53 -7.91 20.31
CA SER A 1061 29.07 -6.73 19.61
C SER A 1061 30.32 -6.25 20.31
N TYR A 1062 31.36 -5.96 19.53
CA TYR A 1062 32.67 -5.53 20.00
C TYR A 1062 33.13 -4.29 19.23
N GLN A 1063 33.58 -3.27 19.97
CA GLN A 1063 34.10 -2.04 19.38
C GLN A 1063 35.60 -2.18 19.12
N PHE A 1064 36.02 -2.56 17.91
CA PHE A 1064 37.44 -2.77 17.60
C PHE A 1064 38.25 -1.47 17.59
N SER A 1065 37.67 -0.35 17.14
CA SER A 1065 38.26 1.00 17.17
C SER A 1065 37.17 2.07 17.16
N ARG A 1066 37.49 3.36 17.29
CA ARG A 1066 36.48 4.44 17.13
C ARG A 1066 35.73 4.39 15.78
N ARG A 1067 36.38 3.84 14.74
CA ARG A 1067 35.86 3.79 13.37
C ARG A 1067 35.30 2.42 12.96
N PHE A 1068 35.53 1.37 13.74
CA PHE A 1068 35.12 0.01 13.39
C PHE A 1068 34.47 -0.71 14.57
N ARG A 1069 33.22 -1.11 14.37
CA ARG A 1069 32.46 -1.98 15.27
C ARG A 1069 32.15 -3.27 14.52
N GLY A 1070 32.30 -4.42 15.16
CA GLY A 1070 31.85 -5.68 14.58
C GLY A 1070 31.05 -6.47 15.57
N GLY A 1071 30.39 -7.51 15.09
CA GLY A 1071 29.58 -8.36 15.93
C GLY A 1071 29.22 -9.67 15.26
N ALA A 1072 28.70 -10.58 16.07
CA ALA A 1072 28.13 -11.84 15.63
C ALA A 1072 26.68 -11.93 16.12
N LYS A 1073 25.84 -12.60 15.34
CA LYS A 1073 24.47 -12.96 15.70
C LYS A 1073 24.22 -14.44 15.42
N LEU A 1074 23.48 -15.06 16.32
CA LEU A 1074 22.90 -16.39 16.19
C LEU A 1074 21.40 -16.24 16.42
N GLU A 1075 20.59 -16.70 15.48
CA GLU A 1075 19.13 -16.72 15.63
C GLU A 1075 18.62 -18.13 15.35
N ILE A 1076 17.92 -18.69 16.33
CA ILE A 1076 17.30 -19.99 16.25
C ILE A 1076 15.84 -19.80 16.61
N SER A 1077 14.93 -20.16 15.71
CA SER A 1077 13.49 -20.09 15.96
C SER A 1077 12.79 -21.33 15.42
N ASN A 1078 11.83 -21.85 16.18
CA ASN A 1078 10.88 -22.85 15.73
C ASN A 1078 9.47 -22.33 15.98
N ARG A 1079 8.64 -22.39 14.94
CA ARG A 1079 7.20 -22.16 15.04
C ARG A 1079 6.48 -23.43 14.62
N GLU A 1080 5.80 -24.04 15.58
CA GLU A 1080 4.95 -25.21 15.41
C GLU A 1080 3.50 -24.72 15.29
N ASP A 1081 2.86 -25.00 14.16
CA ASP A 1081 1.41 -24.91 13.97
C ASP A 1081 0.85 -26.30 14.26
N ARG A 1082 0.17 -26.45 15.40
CA ARG A 1082 -0.31 -27.75 15.90
C ARG A 1082 -1.61 -28.19 15.25
N LEU A 1083 -2.34 -27.27 14.61
CA LEU A 1083 -3.52 -27.64 13.82
C LEU A 1083 -3.09 -28.31 12.52
N ARG A 1084 -2.08 -27.74 11.85
CA ARG A 1084 -1.56 -28.27 10.59
C ARG A 1084 -0.40 -29.26 10.77
N GLU A 1085 0.08 -29.46 11.98
CA GLU A 1085 1.28 -30.22 12.32
C GLU A 1085 2.56 -29.81 11.56
N ILE A 1086 2.64 -28.52 11.20
CA ILE A 1086 3.80 -27.97 10.47
C ILE A 1086 4.76 -27.27 11.43
N THR A 1087 6.05 -27.62 11.38
CA THR A 1087 7.09 -26.93 12.12
C THR A 1087 8.04 -26.17 11.20
N ARG A 1088 7.98 -24.83 11.23
CA ARG A 1088 8.94 -23.97 10.53
C ARG A 1088 10.16 -23.72 11.42
N LYS A 1089 11.34 -24.08 10.92
CA LYS A 1089 12.63 -23.87 11.60
C LYS A 1089 13.42 -22.78 10.89
N ILE A 1090 13.90 -21.79 11.63
CA ILE A 1090 14.82 -20.74 11.16
C ILE A 1090 16.13 -20.88 11.94
N ARG A 1091 17.25 -20.90 11.22
CA ARG A 1091 18.61 -20.94 11.77
C ARG A 1091 19.42 -19.90 11.00
N GLU A 1092 19.92 -18.89 11.68
CA GLU A 1092 20.79 -17.88 11.10
C GLU A 1092 22.05 -17.74 11.96
N VAL A 1093 23.21 -17.78 11.31
CA VAL A 1093 24.50 -17.42 11.90
C VAL A 1093 25.08 -16.34 11.02
N GLY A 1094 25.41 -15.19 11.59
CA GLY A 1094 25.94 -14.06 10.83
C GLY A 1094 27.00 -13.29 11.61
N ILE A 1095 28.00 -12.80 10.90
CA ILE A 1095 29.01 -11.87 11.41
C ILE A 1095 28.86 -10.59 10.61
N TRP A 1096 28.96 -9.44 11.27
CA TRP A 1096 28.83 -8.13 10.64
C TRP A 1096 29.91 -7.17 11.13
N GLY A 1097 30.21 -6.17 10.30
CA GLY A 1097 31.12 -5.07 10.60
C GLY A 1097 30.53 -3.74 10.11
N GLU A 1098 30.55 -2.73 10.96
CA GLU A 1098 30.15 -1.35 10.68
C GLU A 1098 31.40 -0.47 10.71
N ILE A 1099 31.69 0.19 9.59
CA ILE A 1099 32.76 1.18 9.47
C ILE A 1099 32.11 2.56 9.45
N ARG A 1100 32.52 3.44 10.36
CA ARG A 1100 32.10 4.84 10.40
C ARG A 1100 33.18 5.71 9.79
N PHE A 1101 32.81 6.43 8.73
CA PHE A 1101 33.62 7.44 8.08
C PHE A 1101 33.21 8.81 8.66
N ASP A 1102 33.92 9.25 9.70
CA ASP A 1102 33.83 10.63 10.20
C ASP A 1102 34.56 11.59 9.25
#